data_AF-A0A6J5UUS9-F1
#
_entry.id   AF-A0A6J5UUS9-F1
#
_cell.length_a   1.000
_cell.length_b   1.000
_cell.length_c   1.000
_cell.angle_alpha   90.00
_cell.angle_beta   90.00
_cell.angle_gamma   90.00
#
_symmetry.space_group_name_H-M   'P 1'
#
loop_
_entity.id
_entity.type
_entity.pdbx_description
1 polymer ?
#
loop_
_entity_poly.entity_id
_entity_poly.type
_entity_poly.pdbx_seq_one_letter_code
_entity_poly.pdbx_strand_id
1 'polypeptide(L)'
;MQNWLKGDEISSLEDTPSIEEFEFYETIESDRIWTPKATTAPTISLTTPTIPPTLSNPNNNLSLSPADLVASPPQLPGPWAPLVPPPPTTNKGKREREREKERTKLRERLRRSITSRMLAGLRQYGNFPLPARADMNDVLAALAREAGWVVEADGNTYRQSPPPSQIAMGMRSVESPVSSGVRATKSLECHPPHNPSSVVRIDESLSPASLDSVVIAERDTTKNEKFSSGGSPINSVEADQLMQELPIRPGNHGIGTTAFSTPDPYVPLYVTLATGFINNYCQLVDPEGLRQELTHMQSLSVDGVVVDCWWGIVEGWSPQKYVWSGYRGLFNILREFKFKLQVVMAFHEYGRSESGEALIPLPQWILEIGKENQDIFFTDREGRRNTECLSWGIDKERVLHGRTGVEVYFDFMRSFRTEFDDLFAEGLISAVEIGLGSSGELKYPSFSGRMGWRYPGVGEFQCYDRYLQQSLRRAAKLRGHSFWARGPDNAGEYNSRPHETGFFCERGDYDSYYGRFFLHWYAQSLIDHADNVLSLASLAFDETKIIVKVPAVYWWYKTSSHAAELTSGYYNPTNQNGYSPVFEVLKKHSVTVKFVCSGLHISSQDNDEALADPEGLSWQVLNLAWDQGLLVAGENALSCYDREGCMRIVEMVKPRNDPDHRHFSFFVYQQPAPLVQGAICFSELDFFIKCMHGVNRWLDAITTTRLWSP
;
A
#
# COMPACT_ATOMS: atom_id res chain seq x y z
N MET A 1 10.46 -14.88 -23.83
CA MET A 1 10.80 -16.19 -24.44
C MET A 1 11.76 -17.00 -23.56
N GLN A 2 12.87 -16.42 -23.07
CA GLN A 2 13.83 -17.13 -22.17
C GLN A 2 13.17 -17.75 -20.91
N ASN A 3 12.19 -17.08 -20.29
CA ASN A 3 11.47 -17.59 -19.11
C ASN A 3 10.61 -18.86 -19.37
N TRP A 4 10.56 -19.38 -20.61
CA TRP A 4 9.92 -20.65 -20.95
C TRP A 4 10.92 -21.80 -21.18
N LEU A 5 12.23 -21.52 -21.08
CA LEU A 5 13.30 -22.53 -21.15
C LEU A 5 13.67 -23.10 -19.77
N LYS A 6 13.30 -22.41 -18.68
CA LYS A 6 13.28 -22.96 -17.32
C LYS A 6 11.85 -23.42 -17.05
N GLY A 7 11.60 -24.73 -17.19
CA GLY A 7 10.26 -25.29 -17.10
C GLY A 7 9.87 -25.68 -15.69
N ASP A 8 9.22 -24.77 -14.97
CA ASP A 8 8.47 -25.05 -13.74
C ASP A 8 6.99 -24.67 -13.91
N GLU A 9 6.10 -25.28 -13.12
CA GLU A 9 4.67 -25.39 -13.44
C GLU A 9 3.76 -24.33 -12.79
N ILE A 10 2.70 -23.95 -13.50
CA ILE A 10 1.56 -23.19 -12.95
C ILE A 10 0.43 -24.17 -12.62
N SER A 11 -0.01 -24.16 -11.36
CA SER A 11 -1.26 -24.77 -10.89
C SER A 11 -1.66 -24.17 -9.54
N SER A 12 -2.93 -23.87 -9.25
CA SER A 12 -4.15 -24.04 -10.06
C SER A 12 -5.34 -23.30 -9.43
N LEU A 13 -6.35 -22.93 -10.23
CA LEU A 13 -7.71 -22.79 -9.71
C LEU A 13 -8.31 -24.17 -9.40
N GLU A 14 -9.11 -24.20 -8.33
CA GLU A 14 -10.34 -24.97 -8.08
C GLU A 14 -10.51 -26.42 -8.58
N ASP A 15 -10.98 -27.27 -7.68
CA ASP A 15 -12.04 -28.25 -7.94
C ASP A 15 -12.85 -28.44 -6.63
N THR A 16 -14.18 -28.43 -6.70
CA THR A 16 -15.07 -28.60 -5.52
C THR A 16 -15.72 -29.99 -5.47
N PRO A 17 -16.12 -30.46 -4.28
CA PRO A 17 -17.18 -31.46 -4.17
C PRO A 17 -18.32 -31.00 -3.23
N SER A 18 -19.54 -31.40 -3.58
CA SER A 18 -20.77 -31.05 -2.85
C SER A 18 -21.18 -32.09 -1.80
N ILE A 19 -21.62 -31.59 -0.64
CA ILE A 19 -22.79 -32.01 0.16
C ILE A 19 -23.00 -33.53 0.39
N GLU A 20 -22.97 -33.96 1.65
CA GLU A 20 -24.08 -34.74 2.23
C GLU A 20 -24.16 -34.60 3.77
N GLU A 21 -25.41 -34.60 4.25
CA GLU A 21 -25.99 -34.67 5.62
C GLU A 21 -25.13 -34.63 6.91
N PHE A 22 -25.55 -33.78 7.85
CA PHE A 22 -25.87 -34.21 9.24
C PHE A 22 -26.93 -33.28 9.87
N GLU A 23 -27.81 -33.83 10.71
CA GLU A 23 -29.08 -33.21 11.12
C GLU A 23 -29.05 -32.35 12.41
N PHE A 24 -30.16 -31.62 12.60
CA PHE A 24 -30.55 -30.82 13.76
C PHE A 24 -30.44 -31.51 15.13
N TYR A 25 -30.22 -30.70 16.17
CA TYR A 25 -30.95 -30.82 17.44
C TYR A 25 -31.25 -29.42 18.03
N GLU A 26 -32.54 -29.07 18.14
CA GLU A 26 -33.04 -27.91 18.89
C GLU A 26 -33.74 -28.36 20.18
N THR A 27 -33.41 -27.72 21.32
CA THR A 27 -34.25 -27.61 22.54
C THR A 27 -33.52 -26.62 23.48
N ILE A 28 -33.88 -25.33 23.54
CA ILE A 28 -35.04 -24.68 24.19
C ILE A 28 -34.71 -24.19 25.63
N GLU A 29 -35.06 -22.91 25.89
CA GLU A 29 -35.19 -22.22 27.19
C GLU A 29 -33.91 -22.07 28.07
N SER A 30 -33.74 -20.98 28.85
CA SER A 30 -34.71 -20.01 29.39
C SER A 30 -34.10 -18.62 29.67
N ASP A 31 -34.94 -17.61 29.88
CA ASP A 31 -34.55 -16.26 30.28
C ASP A 31 -33.82 -16.19 31.64
N ARG A 32 -32.95 -15.16 31.78
CA ARG A 32 -33.09 -14.22 32.92
C ARG A 32 -32.39 -12.87 32.74
N ILE A 33 -33.19 -11.83 32.96
CA ILE A 33 -32.81 -10.41 33.06
C ILE A 33 -31.97 -10.17 34.32
N TRP A 34 -30.87 -9.40 34.23
CA TRP A 34 -30.59 -8.30 35.20
C TRP A 34 -29.53 -7.31 34.71
N THR A 35 -29.76 -6.03 35.01
CA THR A 35 -28.84 -4.89 34.84
C THR A 35 -28.38 -4.36 36.21
N PRO A 36 -27.28 -3.58 36.30
CA PRO A 36 -26.41 -3.59 37.50
C PRO A 36 -26.63 -2.45 38.50
N LYS A 37 -26.08 -2.60 39.73
CA LYS A 37 -25.64 -1.46 40.59
C LYS A 37 -24.69 -1.82 41.76
N ALA A 38 -23.44 -1.34 41.64
CA ALA A 38 -22.69 -0.47 42.57
C ALA A 38 -22.44 -0.81 44.07
N THR A 39 -21.15 -0.67 44.47
CA THR A 39 -20.60 -0.32 45.82
C THR A 39 -20.76 -1.39 46.93
N THR A 40 -19.84 -1.67 47.89
CA THR A 40 -18.79 -0.88 48.57
C THR A 40 -17.66 -1.79 49.14
N ALA A 41 -16.50 -1.24 49.52
CA ALA A 41 -15.39 -1.95 50.20
C ALA A 41 -15.62 -2.14 51.74
N PRO A 42 -14.80 -2.94 52.47
CA PRO A 42 -13.62 -2.36 53.14
C PRO A 42 -12.37 -3.26 53.37
N THR A 43 -11.34 -2.61 53.91
CA THR A 43 -9.96 -3.00 54.31
C THR A 43 -9.78 -4.13 55.35
N ILE A 44 -8.64 -4.85 55.34
CA ILE A 44 -7.79 -5.26 56.52
C ILE A 44 -6.44 -5.88 56.06
N SER A 45 -5.44 -6.04 56.94
CA SER A 45 -3.99 -6.07 56.63
C SER A 45 -3.14 -7.24 57.17
N LEU A 46 -2.06 -7.55 56.42
CA LEU A 46 -0.74 -8.15 56.76
C LEU A 46 -0.44 -8.80 58.13
N THR A 47 0.29 -9.93 58.10
CA THR A 47 1.49 -10.20 58.95
C THR A 47 2.37 -11.33 58.39
N THR A 48 3.63 -11.42 58.83
CA THR A 48 4.68 -12.39 58.39
C THR A 48 5.20 -13.26 59.55
N PRO A 49 6.10 -14.22 59.27
CA PRO A 49 7.24 -14.47 60.17
C PRO A 49 8.61 -14.56 59.46
N THR A 50 9.71 -14.68 60.23
CA THR A 50 11.09 -14.32 59.81
C THR A 50 12.17 -15.39 60.12
N ILE A 51 13.30 -15.31 59.42
CA ILE A 51 14.56 -16.11 59.49
C ILE A 51 15.28 -16.06 60.86
N PRO A 52 16.26 -16.97 61.17
CA PRO A 52 17.71 -16.65 61.02
C PRO A 52 18.65 -17.91 60.74
N PRO A 53 20.01 -17.90 60.85
CA PRO A 53 20.93 -17.34 59.83
C PRO A 53 22.31 -18.08 59.59
N THR A 54 23.23 -17.41 58.85
CA THR A 54 24.73 -17.36 58.92
C THR A 54 25.72 -18.30 58.15
N LEU A 55 26.57 -17.63 57.32
CA LEU A 55 28.06 -17.76 57.12
C LEU A 55 28.68 -19.09 56.60
N SER A 56 29.40 -19.15 55.46
CA SER A 56 30.71 -18.48 55.18
C SER A 56 31.29 -18.84 53.77
N ASN A 57 32.51 -18.38 53.44
CA ASN A 57 33.22 -18.41 52.12
C ASN A 57 34.70 -18.88 52.37
N PRO A 58 35.66 -19.07 51.41
CA PRO A 58 35.64 -19.19 49.93
C PRO A 58 36.58 -20.30 49.31
N ASN A 59 36.77 -20.26 47.97
CA ASN A 59 38.03 -20.53 47.20
C ASN A 59 38.50 -21.96 46.72
N ASN A 60 39.18 -21.90 45.55
CA ASN A 60 40.26 -22.74 44.99
C ASN A 60 40.01 -24.10 44.28
N ASN A 61 39.68 -24.03 42.98
CA ASN A 61 40.60 -24.18 41.82
C ASN A 61 41.70 -25.29 41.76
N LEU A 62 42.02 -25.74 40.52
CA LEU A 62 43.19 -26.54 40.03
C LEU A 62 43.12 -28.09 39.89
N SER A 63 42.58 -28.55 38.75
CA SER A 63 43.27 -29.21 37.61
C SER A 63 44.31 -30.37 37.76
N LEU A 64 44.25 -31.28 36.75
CA LEU A 64 45.28 -32.20 36.18
C LEU A 64 45.16 -33.72 36.47
N SER A 65 45.73 -34.49 35.53
CA SER A 65 45.67 -35.97 35.29
C SER A 65 47.12 -36.54 35.24
N PRO A 66 47.46 -37.78 34.76
CA PRO A 66 46.69 -38.89 34.15
C PRO A 66 47.10 -40.33 34.61
N ALA A 67 46.65 -41.35 33.85
CA ALA A 67 47.08 -42.78 33.85
C ALA A 67 46.60 -43.64 35.06
N ASP A 68 46.33 -44.95 34.94
CA ASP A 68 46.96 -45.96 34.06
C ASP A 68 46.00 -47.02 33.45
N LEU A 69 46.54 -47.92 32.62
CA LEU A 69 45.81 -48.93 31.81
C LEU A 69 45.95 -50.39 32.33
N VAL A 70 44.95 -51.25 32.03
CA VAL A 70 45.10 -52.66 31.56
C VAL A 70 43.72 -53.23 31.15
N ALA A 71 43.67 -54.20 30.22
CA ALA A 71 42.44 -54.63 29.53
C ALA A 71 42.24 -56.16 29.45
N SER A 72 40.99 -56.60 29.19
CA SER A 72 40.54 -57.78 28.38
C SER A 72 39.26 -58.43 28.96
N PRO A 73 38.45 -59.21 28.18
CA PRO A 73 38.18 -59.20 26.73
C PRO A 73 36.64 -59.17 26.41
N PRO A 74 36.20 -59.08 25.13
CA PRO A 74 34.76 -59.02 24.77
C PRO A 74 34.09 -60.40 24.54
N GLN A 75 32.75 -60.44 24.53
CA GLN A 75 31.95 -61.57 24.07
C GLN A 75 31.16 -61.25 22.79
N LEU A 76 30.91 -62.27 21.95
CA LEU A 76 30.21 -62.18 20.66
C LEU A 76 28.78 -62.76 20.73
N PRO A 77 27.85 -62.35 19.83
CA PRO A 77 26.43 -62.72 19.88
C PRO A 77 26.03 -63.89 18.98
N GLY A 78 24.84 -64.46 19.24
CA GLY A 78 24.07 -65.31 18.33
C GLY A 78 23.02 -66.17 19.05
N PRO A 79 22.13 -66.90 18.34
CA PRO A 79 21.84 -66.87 16.90
C PRO A 79 20.35 -66.48 16.61
N TRP A 80 19.88 -66.70 15.36
CA TRP A 80 18.62 -66.15 14.82
C TRP A 80 17.30 -66.80 15.27
N ALA A 81 16.21 -66.03 15.14
CA ALA A 81 14.83 -66.48 15.03
C ALA A 81 14.19 -65.86 13.75
N PRO A 82 13.13 -66.45 13.15
CA PRO A 82 12.80 -66.22 11.73
C PRO A 82 11.97 -64.96 11.41
N LEU A 83 12.10 -64.52 10.15
CA LEU A 83 11.38 -63.38 9.57
C LEU A 83 9.91 -63.69 9.26
N VAL A 84 9.02 -62.72 9.53
CA VAL A 84 7.63 -62.70 9.06
C VAL A 84 7.56 -61.94 7.72
N PRO A 85 6.88 -62.47 6.68
CA PRO A 85 6.75 -61.77 5.40
C PRO A 85 5.77 -60.58 5.49
N PRO A 86 6.04 -59.46 4.78
CA PRO A 86 5.12 -58.33 4.73
C PRO A 86 3.86 -58.64 3.90
N PRO A 87 2.70 -58.02 4.21
CA PRO A 87 1.46 -58.21 3.45
C PRO A 87 1.55 -57.59 2.04
N PRO A 88 0.73 -58.06 1.07
CA PRO A 88 0.80 -57.62 -0.32
C PRO A 88 0.44 -56.13 -0.46
N THR A 89 1.26 -55.39 -1.21
CA THR A 89 1.08 -53.95 -1.43
C THR A 89 -0.16 -53.65 -2.28
N THR A 90 -0.92 -52.64 -1.86
CA THR A 90 -2.25 -52.39 -2.44
C THR A 90 -2.20 -51.84 -3.87
N ASN A 91 -3.21 -52.18 -4.68
CA ASN A 91 -3.36 -51.73 -6.08
C ASN A 91 -3.46 -50.19 -6.26
N LYS A 92 -3.54 -49.39 -5.17
CA LYS A 92 -3.57 -47.92 -5.24
C LYS A 92 -2.32 -47.35 -5.93
N GLY A 93 -1.12 -47.71 -5.47
CA GLY A 93 0.13 -47.11 -5.95
C GLY A 93 0.42 -47.37 -7.44
N LYS A 94 -0.05 -48.49 -8.00
CA LYS A 94 0.06 -48.76 -9.44
C LYS A 94 -0.85 -47.84 -10.26
N ARG A 95 -2.12 -47.72 -9.84
CA ARG A 95 -3.14 -46.86 -10.47
C ARG A 95 -2.80 -45.37 -10.36
N GLU A 96 -2.18 -44.97 -9.27
CA GLU A 96 -1.65 -43.62 -9.02
C GLU A 96 -0.50 -43.29 -9.97
N ARG A 97 0.49 -44.19 -10.09
CA ARG A 97 1.62 -44.06 -11.04
C ARG A 97 1.21 -44.13 -12.51
N GLU A 98 0.04 -44.69 -12.82
CA GLU A 98 -0.56 -44.66 -14.16
C GLU A 98 -1.25 -43.31 -14.42
N ARG A 99 -2.04 -42.79 -13.45
CA ARG A 99 -2.63 -41.43 -13.50
C ARG A 99 -1.58 -40.33 -13.64
N GLU A 100 -0.46 -40.43 -12.93
CA GLU A 100 0.66 -39.50 -13.02
C GLU A 100 1.27 -39.46 -14.44
N LYS A 101 1.48 -40.64 -15.05
CA LYS A 101 1.92 -40.75 -16.45
C LYS A 101 0.91 -40.15 -17.42
N GLU A 102 -0.38 -40.21 -17.12
CA GLU A 102 -1.43 -39.57 -17.94
C GLU A 102 -1.47 -38.05 -17.77
N ARG A 103 -1.31 -37.50 -16.55
CA ARG A 103 -1.09 -36.06 -16.33
C ARG A 103 0.13 -35.56 -17.12
N THR A 104 1.25 -36.27 -17.07
CA THR A 104 2.45 -35.89 -17.85
C THR A 104 2.24 -36.00 -19.36
N LYS A 105 1.54 -37.03 -19.87
CA LYS A 105 1.13 -37.08 -21.29
C LYS A 105 0.20 -35.93 -21.69
N LEU A 106 -0.71 -35.50 -20.82
CA LEU A 106 -1.65 -34.41 -21.07
C LEU A 106 -0.92 -33.06 -21.13
N ARG A 107 -0.03 -32.79 -20.15
CA ARG A 107 0.85 -31.61 -20.14
C ARG A 107 1.69 -31.52 -21.41
N GLU A 108 2.29 -32.64 -21.84
CA GLU A 108 3.14 -32.65 -23.03
C GLU A 108 2.35 -32.49 -24.34
N ARG A 109 1.08 -32.90 -24.39
CA ARG A 109 0.14 -32.58 -25.48
C ARG A 109 -0.26 -31.10 -25.46
N LEU A 110 -0.56 -30.54 -24.29
CA LEU A 110 -0.92 -29.13 -24.13
C LEU A 110 0.25 -28.21 -24.53
N ARG A 111 1.46 -28.50 -24.04
CA ARG A 111 2.70 -27.78 -24.40
C ARG A 111 2.91 -27.76 -25.92
N ARG A 112 2.80 -28.92 -26.59
CA ARG A 112 2.90 -29.02 -28.07
C ARG A 112 1.76 -28.28 -28.79
N SER A 113 0.54 -28.29 -28.25
CA SER A 113 -0.61 -27.52 -28.78
C SER A 113 -0.39 -26.02 -28.70
N ILE A 114 0.18 -25.52 -27.60
CA ILE A 114 0.50 -24.10 -27.41
C ILE A 114 1.61 -23.67 -28.36
N THR A 115 2.74 -24.40 -28.40
CA THR A 115 3.84 -24.10 -29.34
C THR A 115 3.37 -24.11 -30.79
N SER A 116 2.55 -25.09 -31.19
CA SER A 116 1.99 -25.16 -32.55
C SER A 116 1.10 -23.97 -32.89
N ARG A 117 0.27 -23.50 -31.95
CA ARG A 117 -0.55 -22.29 -32.12
C ARG A 117 0.28 -21.01 -32.18
N MET A 118 1.32 -20.87 -31.35
CA MET A 118 2.24 -19.72 -31.42
C MET A 118 2.99 -19.67 -32.76
N LEU A 119 3.50 -20.80 -33.25
CA LEU A 119 4.16 -20.87 -34.57
C LEU A 119 3.18 -20.61 -35.72
N ALA A 120 1.91 -20.99 -35.60
CA ALA A 120 0.87 -20.58 -36.56
C ALA A 120 0.66 -19.06 -36.53
N GLY A 121 0.50 -18.46 -35.34
CA GLY A 121 0.32 -17.02 -35.17
C GLY A 121 1.49 -16.18 -35.72
N LEU A 122 2.74 -16.58 -35.45
CA LEU A 122 3.94 -15.89 -35.97
C LEU A 122 4.00 -15.88 -37.51
N ARG A 123 3.55 -16.95 -38.16
CA ARG A 123 3.46 -17.03 -39.64
C ARG A 123 2.28 -16.24 -40.22
N GLN A 124 1.17 -16.16 -39.49
CA GLN A 124 -0.08 -15.56 -39.99
C GLN A 124 -0.16 -14.04 -39.72
N TYR A 125 0.45 -13.55 -38.64
CA TYR A 125 0.34 -12.17 -38.18
C TYR A 125 1.69 -11.46 -37.96
N GLY A 126 2.79 -12.20 -37.83
CA GLY A 126 4.13 -11.64 -37.56
C GLY A 126 5.03 -11.49 -38.78
N ASN A 127 4.57 -11.82 -39.99
CA ASN A 127 5.36 -11.82 -41.24
C ASN A 127 6.66 -12.65 -41.24
N PHE A 128 6.92 -13.47 -40.21
CA PHE A 128 8.13 -14.31 -40.15
C PHE A 128 8.05 -15.45 -41.18
N PRO A 129 9.05 -15.59 -42.09
CA PRO A 129 9.06 -16.63 -43.12
C PRO A 129 9.53 -17.99 -42.54
N LEU A 130 8.71 -18.55 -41.64
CA LEU A 130 8.98 -19.81 -40.94
C LEU A 130 8.40 -21.01 -41.71
N PRO A 131 9.14 -22.12 -41.85
CA PRO A 131 8.63 -23.36 -42.45
C PRO A 131 7.35 -23.89 -41.77
N ALA A 132 6.56 -24.69 -42.50
CA ALA A 132 5.33 -25.31 -41.96
C ALA A 132 5.59 -26.18 -40.71
N ARG A 133 6.79 -26.77 -40.61
CA ARG A 133 7.29 -27.55 -39.45
C ARG A 133 8.54 -26.91 -38.82
N ALA A 134 8.56 -25.58 -38.69
CA ALA A 134 9.66 -24.84 -38.09
C ALA A 134 10.04 -25.37 -36.69
N ASP A 135 11.33 -25.46 -36.40
CA ASP A 135 11.87 -25.79 -35.07
C ASP A 135 12.28 -24.53 -34.27
N MET A 136 12.99 -24.71 -33.15
CA MET A 136 13.46 -23.58 -32.33
C MET A 136 14.52 -22.72 -33.04
N ASN A 137 15.36 -23.35 -33.86
CA ASN A 137 16.45 -22.70 -34.58
C ASN A 137 15.92 -21.88 -35.76
N ASP A 138 14.91 -22.38 -36.47
CA ASP A 138 14.19 -21.61 -37.50
C ASP A 138 13.63 -20.27 -36.95
N VAL A 139 13.06 -20.30 -35.73
CA VAL A 139 12.52 -19.11 -35.05
C VAL A 139 13.62 -18.14 -34.67
N LEU A 140 14.72 -18.63 -34.09
CA LEU A 140 15.87 -17.79 -33.73
C LEU A 140 16.53 -17.17 -34.97
N ALA A 141 16.66 -17.94 -36.07
CA ALA A 141 17.18 -17.46 -37.35
C ALA A 141 16.26 -16.43 -38.03
N ALA A 142 14.93 -16.48 -37.79
CA ALA A 142 14.01 -15.46 -38.27
C ALA A 142 14.11 -14.16 -37.45
N LEU A 143 14.14 -14.25 -36.12
CA LEU A 143 14.28 -13.09 -35.21
C LEU A 143 15.64 -12.38 -35.39
N ALA A 144 16.73 -13.12 -35.57
CA ALA A 144 18.04 -12.53 -35.83
C ALA A 144 18.08 -11.73 -37.15
N ARG A 145 17.40 -12.22 -38.20
CA ARG A 145 17.25 -11.49 -39.48
C ARG A 145 16.42 -10.22 -39.35
N GLU A 146 15.34 -10.24 -38.55
CA GLU A 146 14.57 -9.04 -38.23
C GLU A 146 15.42 -8.00 -37.46
N ALA A 147 16.26 -8.44 -36.52
CA ALA A 147 17.22 -7.59 -35.79
C ALA A 147 18.40 -7.07 -36.65
N GLY A 148 18.39 -7.31 -37.96
CA GLY A 148 19.40 -6.83 -38.91
C GLY A 148 20.70 -7.63 -38.92
N TRP A 149 20.64 -8.93 -38.62
CA TRP A 149 21.77 -9.86 -38.78
C TRP A 149 21.61 -10.71 -40.04
N VAL A 150 22.72 -10.97 -40.74
CA VAL A 150 22.78 -12.03 -41.74
C VAL A 150 22.92 -13.35 -40.99
N VAL A 151 22.09 -14.32 -41.37
CA VAL A 151 22.11 -15.70 -40.84
C VAL A 151 22.30 -16.63 -42.03
N GLU A 152 23.40 -17.36 -42.05
CA GLU A 152 23.71 -18.32 -43.11
C GLU A 152 23.13 -19.71 -42.81
N ALA A 153 23.06 -20.56 -43.85
CA ALA A 153 22.37 -21.86 -43.78
C ALA A 153 23.10 -22.93 -42.93
N ASP A 154 24.32 -22.64 -42.49
CA ASP A 154 25.10 -23.43 -41.53
C ASP A 154 24.85 -23.00 -40.06
N GLY A 155 24.12 -21.90 -39.84
CA GLY A 155 23.85 -21.31 -38.53
C GLY A 155 24.78 -20.16 -38.12
N ASN A 156 25.77 -19.77 -38.94
CA ASN A 156 26.60 -18.60 -38.64
C ASN A 156 25.81 -17.29 -38.72
N THR A 157 26.06 -16.38 -37.79
CA THR A 157 25.36 -15.09 -37.70
C THR A 157 26.33 -13.92 -37.61
N TYR A 158 26.17 -12.90 -38.46
CA TYR A 158 27.03 -11.71 -38.46
C TYR A 158 26.28 -10.45 -38.91
N ARG A 159 26.89 -9.27 -38.70
CA ARG A 159 26.34 -7.96 -39.10
C ARG A 159 27.24 -7.33 -40.17
N GLN A 160 26.65 -6.79 -41.23
CA GLN A 160 27.42 -6.10 -42.27
C GLN A 160 27.75 -4.67 -41.83
N SER A 161 29.04 -4.36 -41.71
CA SER A 161 29.56 -3.01 -41.54
C SER A 161 29.68 -2.28 -42.89
N PRO A 162 29.41 -0.97 -42.98
CA PRO A 162 29.80 -0.18 -44.15
C PRO A 162 31.32 -0.20 -44.37
N PRO A 163 31.81 -0.11 -45.63
CA PRO A 163 33.25 -0.08 -45.90
C PRO A 163 33.89 1.22 -45.38
N PRO A 164 35.07 1.17 -44.75
CA PRO A 164 35.71 2.35 -44.15
C PRO A 164 36.35 3.25 -45.21
N SER A 165 36.02 4.54 -45.17
CA SER A 165 36.77 5.59 -45.88
C SER A 165 38.15 5.80 -45.26
N GLN A 166 39.19 5.85 -46.10
CA GLN A 166 40.58 6.01 -45.67
C GLN A 166 40.89 7.45 -45.21
N ILE A 167 41.61 7.58 -44.09
CA ILE A 167 42.67 8.57 -43.82
C ILE A 167 43.55 7.98 -42.70
N ALA A 168 44.86 8.30 -42.68
CA ALA A 168 45.87 7.44 -42.08
C ALA A 168 46.66 8.06 -40.91
N MET A 169 47.13 7.18 -40.02
CA MET A 169 48.32 7.28 -39.14
C MET A 169 48.41 8.42 -38.10
N GLY A 170 48.54 8.02 -36.82
CA GLY A 170 48.77 8.92 -35.68
C GLY A 170 49.23 8.15 -34.42
N MET A 171 50.34 7.42 -34.51
CA MET A 171 50.76 6.40 -33.55
C MET A 171 51.60 6.95 -32.37
N ARG A 172 51.15 6.78 -31.11
CA ARG A 172 51.92 6.17 -29.98
C ARG A 172 51.21 6.22 -28.61
N SER A 173 51.69 5.35 -27.71
CA SER A 173 51.30 5.17 -26.29
C SER A 173 52.28 5.89 -25.35
N VAL A 174 51.89 6.11 -24.07
CA VAL A 174 52.72 5.85 -22.85
C VAL A 174 51.85 5.95 -21.58
N GLU A 175 52.34 5.39 -20.47
CA GLU A 175 51.58 5.03 -19.24
C GLU A 175 51.40 6.14 -18.18
N SER A 176 50.65 5.81 -17.13
CA SER A 176 50.54 6.56 -15.86
C SER A 176 51.85 6.51 -15.04
N PRO A 177 51.96 7.32 -13.96
CA PRO A 177 51.85 6.70 -12.63
C PRO A 177 51.19 7.58 -11.54
N VAL A 178 50.98 6.99 -10.37
CA VAL A 178 50.37 7.56 -9.15
C VAL A 178 51.43 7.92 -8.11
N SER A 179 51.28 9.03 -7.36
CA SER A 179 51.72 9.08 -5.95
C SER A 179 51.11 10.22 -5.12
N SER A 180 50.90 9.88 -3.84
CA SER A 180 50.31 10.60 -2.70
C SER A 180 50.96 11.93 -2.27
N GLY A 181 50.16 12.78 -1.62
CA GLY A 181 50.58 13.96 -0.84
C GLY A 181 49.53 14.35 0.22
N VAL A 182 49.90 14.98 1.34
CA VAL A 182 49.07 15.05 2.57
C VAL A 182 49.07 16.43 3.25
N ARG A 183 47.94 16.76 3.91
CA ARG A 183 47.67 17.76 4.99
C ARG A 183 47.28 19.23 4.66
N ALA A 184 46.07 19.57 5.15
CA ALA A 184 45.77 20.61 6.16
C ALA A 184 45.36 22.06 5.77
N THR A 185 44.03 22.29 5.95
CA THR A 185 43.38 23.37 6.73
C THR A 185 43.34 24.86 6.29
N LYS A 186 42.09 25.37 6.36
CA LYS A 186 41.59 26.66 6.91
C LYS A 186 41.14 27.77 5.95
N SER A 187 40.07 28.43 6.41
CA SER A 187 39.20 29.40 5.74
C SER A 187 39.62 30.86 5.94
N LEU A 188 38.94 31.80 5.26
CA LEU A 188 38.66 33.13 5.81
C LEU A 188 37.33 33.70 5.27
N GLU A 189 36.62 34.48 6.10
CA GLU A 189 35.42 35.28 5.77
C GLU A 189 35.77 36.79 5.73
N CYS A 190 34.87 37.63 5.19
CA CYS A 190 34.41 38.90 5.81
C CYS A 190 33.38 39.67 4.95
N HIS A 191 32.63 40.61 5.57
CA HIS A 191 31.57 41.44 4.94
C HIS A 191 31.97 42.94 4.73
N PRO A 192 31.11 43.99 4.93
CA PRO A 192 30.68 44.94 3.87
C PRO A 192 31.11 46.41 4.15
N PRO A 193 30.60 47.50 3.47
CA PRO A 193 29.34 48.18 3.90
C PRO A 193 28.58 49.18 2.92
N HIS A 194 27.26 49.34 3.15
CA HIS A 194 26.40 50.58 3.17
C HIS A 194 26.26 51.63 2.01
N ASN A 195 25.34 52.60 2.24
CA ASN A 195 24.62 53.54 1.34
C ASN A 195 24.34 54.89 2.10
N PRO A 196 24.12 56.08 1.47
CA PRO A 196 22.74 56.67 1.46
C PRO A 196 22.37 57.74 0.37
N SER A 197 21.07 57.83 0.02
CA SER A 197 20.27 59.06 -0.30
C SER A 197 20.58 59.92 -1.56
N SER A 198 19.71 60.82 -2.08
CA SER A 198 18.22 61.02 -2.05
C SER A 198 17.78 62.17 -3.02
N VAL A 199 16.46 62.47 -3.13
CA VAL A 199 15.79 63.58 -3.91
C VAL A 199 16.03 63.55 -5.45
N VAL A 200 15.38 64.29 -6.38
CA VAL A 200 14.47 65.49 -6.43
C VAL A 200 13.17 65.17 -7.25
N ARG A 201 12.26 66.15 -7.48
CA ARG A 201 10.95 66.06 -8.21
C ARG A 201 11.03 66.29 -9.73
N ILE A 202 10.01 65.80 -10.46
CA ILE A 202 9.11 66.57 -11.35
C ILE A 202 7.69 65.97 -11.24
N ASP A 203 6.67 66.69 -11.71
CA ASP A 203 5.23 66.47 -11.48
C ASP A 203 4.48 66.30 -12.81
N GLU A 204 3.48 65.42 -12.86
CA GLU A 204 2.22 65.69 -13.57
C GLU A 204 1.08 64.75 -13.14
N SER A 205 -0.10 65.32 -12.90
CA SER A 205 -1.37 64.62 -12.69
C SER A 205 -2.09 64.41 -14.04
N LEU A 206 -3.08 63.54 -14.20
CA LEU A 206 -4.46 63.72 -13.74
C LEU A 206 -5.29 62.42 -13.89
N SER A 207 -6.39 62.36 -13.14
CA SER A 207 -7.62 61.67 -13.58
C SER A 207 -8.75 62.70 -13.64
N PRO A 208 -9.74 62.52 -14.53
CA PRO A 208 -11.11 62.38 -14.03
C PRO A 208 -11.92 61.31 -14.80
N ALA A 209 -13.16 61.08 -14.35
CA ALA A 209 -14.09 60.08 -14.88
C ALA A 209 -15.28 60.73 -15.63
N SER A 210 -16.25 59.87 -16.02
CA SER A 210 -17.72 60.07 -15.85
C SER A 210 -18.60 60.15 -17.11
N LEU A 211 -19.64 59.29 -17.15
CA LEU A 211 -20.95 59.41 -17.88
C LEU A 211 -20.92 59.41 -19.44
N ASP A 212 -21.98 59.14 -20.21
CA ASP A 212 -23.39 58.71 -19.95
C ASP A 212 -23.93 57.93 -21.20
N SER A 213 -24.69 56.82 -21.09
CA SER A 213 -26.17 56.69 -21.14
C SER A 213 -26.88 56.82 -22.51
N VAL A 214 -28.23 56.64 -22.52
CA VAL A 214 -29.18 56.50 -23.66
C VAL A 214 -29.22 55.08 -24.27
N VAL A 215 -30.21 54.20 -24.08
CA VAL A 215 -31.68 54.22 -23.79
C VAL A 215 -32.59 54.44 -25.01
N ILE A 216 -33.54 53.50 -25.23
CA ILE A 216 -34.85 53.49 -25.94
C ILE A 216 -35.13 51.98 -26.22
N ALA A 217 -36.13 51.26 -25.67
CA ALA A 217 -37.60 51.44 -25.60
C ALA A 217 -38.30 51.14 -26.97
N GLU A 218 -39.52 50.59 -27.10
CA GLU A 218 -40.64 50.34 -26.15
C GLU A 218 -41.70 49.38 -26.80
N ARG A 219 -42.83 49.08 -26.12
CA ARG A 219 -44.14 48.56 -26.65
C ARG A 219 -44.25 47.09 -27.09
N ASP A 220 -45.39 46.37 -27.07
CA ASP A 220 -46.70 46.38 -26.32
C ASP A 220 -47.51 45.10 -26.78
N THR A 221 -48.78 44.75 -26.45
CA THR A 221 -49.87 45.32 -25.61
C THR A 221 -50.82 44.21 -25.06
N THR A 222 -51.24 44.31 -23.79
CA THR A 222 -52.61 44.04 -23.25
C THR A 222 -53.28 42.64 -23.07
N LYS A 223 -53.95 42.52 -21.89
CA LYS A 223 -55.29 41.94 -21.55
C LYS A 223 -55.49 40.41 -21.38
N ASN A 224 -56.48 39.94 -20.59
CA ASN A 224 -57.08 40.40 -19.30
C ASN A 224 -58.10 39.34 -18.77
N GLU A 225 -58.41 39.37 -17.45
CA GLU A 225 -59.62 38.83 -16.78
C GLU A 225 -59.87 37.28 -16.78
N LYS A 226 -60.60 36.65 -15.84
CA LYS A 226 -60.88 36.84 -14.38
C LYS A 226 -61.69 35.62 -13.86
N PHE A 227 -61.46 35.20 -12.60
CA PHE A 227 -62.42 34.52 -11.69
C PHE A 227 -63.07 33.17 -12.14
N SER A 228 -63.58 32.30 -11.27
CA SER A 228 -63.55 32.20 -9.79
C SER A 228 -63.84 30.77 -9.32
N SER A 229 -63.34 30.41 -8.13
CA SER A 229 -63.83 29.36 -7.21
C SER A 229 -63.95 27.90 -7.71
N GLY A 230 -63.57 26.88 -6.94
CA GLY A 230 -62.96 26.87 -5.60
C GLY A 230 -63.21 25.52 -4.91
N GLY A 231 -62.22 24.99 -4.18
CA GLY A 231 -62.36 23.71 -3.48
C GLY A 231 -61.02 23.03 -3.15
N SER A 232 -60.55 23.24 -1.93
CA SER A 232 -59.48 22.45 -1.28
C SER A 232 -60.14 21.57 -0.19
N PRO A 233 -59.47 20.56 0.43
CA PRO A 233 -58.02 20.31 0.42
C PRO A 233 -57.55 18.82 0.41
N ILE A 234 -56.22 18.65 0.53
CA ILE A 234 -55.48 17.56 1.22
C ILE A 234 -55.00 16.30 0.41
N ASN A 235 -53.68 16.06 0.52
CA ASN A 235 -52.85 14.85 0.35
C ASN A 235 -52.49 14.24 -1.03
N SER A 236 -51.53 14.91 -1.68
CA SER A 236 -50.20 14.38 -2.08
C SER A 236 -49.99 12.91 -2.54
N VAL A 237 -49.85 12.76 -3.86
CA VAL A 237 -48.83 12.02 -4.66
C VAL A 237 -48.02 10.84 -4.09
N GLU A 238 -48.16 9.70 -4.77
CA GLU A 238 -47.11 8.73 -5.11
C GLU A 238 -46.30 9.28 -6.34
N ALA A 239 -44.97 9.21 -6.37
CA ALA A 239 -44.11 8.09 -6.82
C ALA A 239 -44.09 7.84 -8.34
N ASP A 240 -43.06 8.38 -9.02
CA ASP A 240 -42.76 8.25 -10.46
C ASP A 240 -41.27 8.59 -10.65
N GLN A 241 -40.48 8.04 -11.58
CA GLN A 241 -40.67 6.90 -12.48
C GLN A 241 -39.27 6.33 -12.85
N LEU A 242 -39.06 5.00 -12.81
CA LEU A 242 -37.76 4.36 -13.13
C LEU A 242 -37.87 3.53 -14.41
N MET A 243 -37.20 3.97 -15.48
CA MET A 243 -37.17 3.28 -16.78
C MET A 243 -35.92 2.39 -16.89
N GLN A 244 -36.14 1.08 -17.01
CA GLN A 244 -35.14 0.13 -17.50
C GLN A 244 -35.21 0.06 -19.03
N GLU A 245 -34.07 0.01 -19.74
CA GLU A 245 -34.00 -0.62 -21.06
C GLU A 245 -32.69 -1.41 -21.25
N LEU A 246 -32.81 -2.64 -21.76
CA LEU A 246 -31.73 -3.51 -22.20
C LEU A 246 -31.90 -3.82 -23.70
N PRO A 247 -30.92 -3.51 -24.57
CA PRO A 247 -30.96 -3.91 -25.97
C PRO A 247 -30.21 -5.23 -26.23
N ILE A 248 -31.00 -6.25 -26.50
CA ILE A 248 -30.70 -7.56 -27.10
C ILE A 248 -29.62 -7.53 -28.21
N ARG A 249 -28.76 -8.56 -28.28
CA ARG A 249 -27.85 -8.83 -29.41
C ARG A 249 -28.60 -9.22 -30.70
N PRO A 250 -28.22 -8.64 -31.85
CA PRO A 250 -28.26 -9.33 -33.14
C PRO A 250 -26.85 -9.61 -33.66
N GLY A 251 -26.66 -10.68 -34.41
CA GLY A 251 -25.46 -10.89 -35.22
C GLY A 251 -25.84 -11.16 -36.67
N ASN A 252 -25.13 -10.55 -37.64
CA ASN A 252 -24.00 -11.22 -38.30
C ASN A 252 -23.35 -10.33 -39.39
N HIS A 253 -22.07 -10.61 -39.71
CA HIS A 253 -21.27 -10.18 -40.87
C HIS A 253 -21.50 -8.77 -41.49
N GLY A 254 -20.53 -7.86 -41.25
CA GLY A 254 -20.23 -6.70 -42.10
C GLY A 254 -18.70 -6.48 -42.15
N ILE A 255 -18.17 -6.04 -43.30
CA ILE A 255 -16.71 -5.83 -43.48
C ILE A 255 -16.31 -4.46 -42.91
N GLY A 256 -15.20 -4.44 -42.16
CA GLY A 256 -14.97 -3.40 -41.15
C GLY A 256 -14.30 -2.10 -41.62
N THR A 257 -14.51 -1.09 -40.79
CA THR A 257 -13.61 0.05 -40.53
C THR A 257 -13.82 0.49 -39.07
N THR A 258 -12.80 1.15 -38.49
CA THR A 258 -12.84 1.87 -37.19
C THR A 258 -13.47 1.13 -36.01
N ALA A 259 -12.63 0.56 -35.13
CA ALA A 259 -13.06 0.32 -33.76
C ALA A 259 -13.41 1.66 -33.10
N PHE A 260 -14.61 1.76 -32.53
CA PHE A 260 -14.97 2.89 -31.67
C PHE A 260 -14.23 2.74 -30.35
N SER A 261 -13.18 3.53 -30.14
CA SER A 261 -12.57 3.67 -28.81
C SER A 261 -13.63 4.17 -27.84
N THR A 262 -13.82 3.45 -26.73
CA THR A 262 -14.46 4.03 -25.55
C THR A 262 -13.71 5.30 -25.15
N PRO A 263 -14.39 6.39 -24.73
CA PRO A 263 -13.70 7.57 -24.22
C PRO A 263 -12.74 7.19 -23.08
N ASP A 264 -11.54 7.77 -23.05
CA ASP A 264 -10.61 7.60 -21.92
C ASP A 264 -11.35 8.02 -20.64
N PRO A 265 -11.55 7.14 -19.63
CA PRO A 265 -12.45 7.41 -18.52
C PRO A 265 -11.97 8.59 -17.68
N TYR A 266 -12.88 9.41 -17.17
CA TYR A 266 -12.54 10.52 -16.29
C TYR A 266 -12.23 10.01 -14.88
N VAL A 267 -11.02 10.26 -14.38
CA VAL A 267 -10.60 9.93 -13.02
C VAL A 267 -10.33 11.24 -12.28
N PRO A 268 -11.12 11.57 -11.22
CA PRO A 268 -10.89 12.75 -10.41
C PRO A 268 -9.49 12.77 -9.78
N LEU A 269 -8.80 13.92 -9.83
CA LEU A 269 -7.53 14.11 -9.12
C LEU A 269 -7.70 14.98 -7.87
N TYR A 270 -7.39 14.41 -6.72
CA TYR A 270 -7.23 15.13 -5.46
C TYR A 270 -5.75 15.43 -5.22
N VAL A 271 -5.45 16.49 -4.47
CA VAL A 271 -4.08 16.82 -4.05
C VAL A 271 -4.00 16.81 -2.53
N THR A 272 -2.99 16.17 -1.95
CA THR A 272 -2.73 16.26 -0.50
C THR A 272 -2.15 17.64 -0.18
N LEU A 273 -2.85 18.40 0.67
CA LEU A 273 -2.43 19.73 1.11
C LEU A 273 -1.18 19.62 1.99
N ALA A 274 -0.22 20.54 1.82
CA ALA A 274 1.04 20.47 2.55
C ALA A 274 0.89 20.55 4.08
N THR A 275 1.66 19.73 4.79
CA THR A 275 1.77 19.77 6.26
C THR A 275 2.47 21.05 6.71
N GLY A 276 1.80 21.82 7.59
CA GLY A 276 2.37 23.04 8.18
C GLY A 276 1.37 24.18 8.37
N PHE A 277 0.25 24.18 7.63
CA PHE A 277 -0.79 25.21 7.78
C PHE A 277 -1.45 25.20 9.16
N ILE A 278 -1.54 24.05 9.82
CA ILE A 278 -2.01 23.91 11.21
C ILE A 278 -0.81 23.65 12.13
N ASN A 279 -0.67 24.44 13.20
CA ASN A 279 0.37 24.24 14.21
C ASN A 279 -0.05 23.32 15.37
N ASN A 280 0.89 22.98 16.25
CA ASN A 280 0.70 22.10 17.43
C ASN A 280 -0.24 22.67 18.52
N TYR A 281 -0.85 23.83 18.29
CA TYR A 281 -1.91 24.43 19.13
C TYR A 281 -3.27 24.46 18.41
N CYS A 282 -3.41 23.76 17.29
CA CYS A 282 -4.55 23.78 16.37
C CYS A 282 -4.96 25.20 15.93
N GLN A 283 -3.97 25.97 15.47
CA GLN A 283 -4.16 27.29 14.87
C GLN A 283 -3.72 27.25 13.41
N LEU A 284 -4.50 27.89 12.53
CA LEU A 284 -4.13 28.15 11.14
C LEU A 284 -3.08 29.27 11.12
N VAL A 285 -1.84 28.97 10.72
CA VAL A 285 -0.71 29.92 10.82
C VAL A 285 -0.48 30.75 9.55
N ASP A 286 -0.79 30.23 8.38
CA ASP A 286 -0.69 30.96 7.11
C ASP A 286 -1.96 30.80 6.25
N PRO A 287 -3.00 31.63 6.50
CA PRO A 287 -4.20 31.64 5.69
C PRO A 287 -3.97 32.13 4.25
N GLU A 288 -2.92 32.91 4.00
CA GLU A 288 -2.71 33.57 2.71
C GLU A 288 -1.87 32.71 1.77
N GLY A 289 -0.79 32.09 2.26
CA GLY A 289 -0.09 31.03 1.53
C GLY A 289 -1.00 29.85 1.18
N LEU A 290 -1.93 29.48 2.09
CA LEU A 290 -2.99 28.51 1.80
C LEU A 290 -3.87 28.95 0.62
N ARG A 291 -4.37 30.19 0.65
CA ARG A 291 -5.22 30.74 -0.43
C ARG A 291 -4.45 30.84 -1.76
N GLN A 292 -3.14 31.10 -1.71
CA GLN A 292 -2.28 31.06 -2.89
C GLN A 292 -2.11 29.63 -3.42
N GLU A 293 -1.79 28.64 -2.58
CA GLU A 293 -1.66 27.24 -3.00
C GLU A 293 -2.96 26.71 -3.64
N LEU A 294 -4.11 27.00 -3.03
CA LEU A 294 -5.43 26.66 -3.56
C LEU A 294 -5.74 27.34 -4.90
N THR A 295 -5.29 28.59 -5.09
CA THR A 295 -5.42 29.29 -6.39
C THR A 295 -4.62 28.58 -7.49
N HIS A 296 -3.45 28.02 -7.17
CA HIS A 296 -2.66 27.21 -8.12
C HIS A 296 -3.31 25.86 -8.39
N MET A 297 -3.86 25.18 -7.38
CA MET A 297 -4.64 23.94 -7.61
C MET A 297 -5.86 24.19 -8.49
N GLN A 298 -6.51 25.34 -8.35
CA GLN A 298 -7.73 25.69 -9.09
C GLN A 298 -7.42 26.03 -10.56
N SER A 299 -6.30 26.70 -10.86
CA SER A 299 -5.86 26.95 -12.24
C SER A 299 -5.38 25.68 -12.95
N LEU A 300 -4.85 24.71 -12.20
CA LEU A 300 -4.54 23.35 -12.67
C LEU A 300 -5.79 22.46 -12.84
N SER A 301 -7.00 22.94 -12.53
CA SER A 301 -8.27 22.19 -12.61
C SER A 301 -8.38 20.96 -11.68
N VAL A 302 -7.70 20.97 -10.54
CA VAL A 302 -7.78 19.90 -9.52
C VAL A 302 -9.23 19.70 -9.01
N ASP A 303 -9.67 18.44 -8.82
CA ASP A 303 -11.05 18.11 -8.39
C ASP A 303 -11.31 18.41 -6.90
N GLY A 304 -10.28 18.28 -6.07
CA GLY A 304 -10.41 18.33 -4.62
C GLY A 304 -9.08 18.27 -3.88
N VAL A 305 -9.15 18.33 -2.55
CA VAL A 305 -7.98 18.26 -1.67
C VAL A 305 -8.14 17.18 -0.61
N VAL A 306 -7.01 16.62 -0.18
CA VAL A 306 -6.91 15.74 0.99
C VAL A 306 -6.23 16.52 2.13
N VAL A 307 -6.78 16.44 3.34
CA VAL A 307 -6.23 17.13 4.53
C VAL A 307 -6.11 16.16 5.70
N ASP A 308 -4.92 16.07 6.28
CA ASP A 308 -4.66 15.26 7.48
C ASP A 308 -5.11 15.96 8.76
N CYS A 309 -6.09 15.36 9.46
CA CYS A 309 -6.50 15.74 10.81
C CYS A 309 -5.68 14.98 11.86
N TRP A 310 -4.54 15.55 12.23
CA TRP A 310 -3.56 14.95 13.15
C TRP A 310 -4.11 14.81 14.57
N TRP A 311 -4.19 13.57 15.05
CA TRP A 311 -4.66 13.25 16.40
C TRP A 311 -3.81 13.96 17.48
N GLY A 312 -2.49 14.01 17.30
CA GLY A 312 -1.54 14.69 18.17
C GLY A 312 -1.67 16.21 18.25
N ILE A 313 -2.30 16.86 17.27
CA ILE A 313 -2.63 18.29 17.33
C ILE A 313 -3.97 18.49 18.04
N VAL A 314 -4.98 17.72 17.64
CA VAL A 314 -6.38 17.97 18.01
C VAL A 314 -6.72 17.49 19.43
N GLU A 315 -6.24 16.33 19.88
CA GLU A 315 -6.38 15.82 21.26
C GLU A 315 -5.05 15.89 22.02
N GLY A 316 -4.12 16.74 21.57
CA GLY A 316 -2.70 16.68 21.94
C GLY A 316 -2.41 16.76 23.45
N TRP A 317 -3.07 17.69 24.15
CA TRP A 317 -2.71 18.07 25.52
C TRP A 317 -3.50 17.36 26.63
N SER A 318 -4.67 16.80 26.33
CA SER A 318 -5.52 16.18 27.35
C SER A 318 -6.57 15.25 26.71
N PRO A 319 -6.85 14.09 27.31
CA PRO A 319 -7.87 13.17 26.80
C PRO A 319 -9.25 13.83 26.79
N GLN A 320 -10.02 13.60 25.72
CA GLN A 320 -11.34 14.16 25.47
C GLN A 320 -11.39 15.71 25.45
N LYS A 321 -10.27 16.37 25.09
CA LYS A 321 -10.18 17.81 24.84
C LYS A 321 -9.77 18.09 23.40
N TYR A 322 -10.71 17.84 22.51
CA TYR A 322 -10.59 18.09 21.07
C TYR A 322 -10.61 19.59 20.78
N VAL A 323 -9.62 20.07 20.02
CA VAL A 323 -9.56 21.44 19.51
C VAL A 323 -9.54 21.39 17.98
N TRP A 324 -10.55 21.95 17.34
CA TRP A 324 -10.73 21.92 15.88
C TRP A 324 -10.62 23.29 15.19
N SER A 325 -10.42 24.38 15.95
CA SER A 325 -10.49 25.76 15.46
C SER A 325 -9.60 26.06 14.25
N GLY A 326 -8.39 25.50 14.19
CA GLY A 326 -7.49 25.65 13.03
C GLY A 326 -8.06 24.98 11.78
N TYR A 327 -8.49 23.71 11.91
CA TYR A 327 -9.15 22.98 10.82
C TYR A 327 -10.45 23.63 10.37
N ARG A 328 -11.25 24.19 11.30
CA ARG A 328 -12.45 24.99 11.01
C ARG A 328 -12.14 26.22 10.16
N GLY A 329 -11.04 26.91 10.43
CA GLY A 329 -10.55 28.01 9.60
C GLY A 329 -10.10 27.54 8.21
N LEU A 330 -9.32 26.47 8.15
CA LEU A 330 -8.80 25.87 6.92
C LEU A 330 -9.94 25.40 6.00
N PHE A 331 -10.90 24.63 6.53
CA PHE A 331 -12.05 24.13 5.77
C PHE A 331 -13.00 25.25 5.31
N ASN A 332 -13.15 26.32 6.10
CA ASN A 332 -13.91 27.49 5.65
C ASN A 332 -13.27 28.15 4.42
N ILE A 333 -11.93 28.22 4.36
CA ILE A 333 -11.21 28.69 3.17
C ILE A 333 -11.40 27.71 2.00
N LEU A 334 -11.29 26.40 2.20
CA LEU A 334 -11.54 25.40 1.14
C LEU A 334 -12.94 25.53 0.52
N ARG A 335 -13.96 25.79 1.36
CA ARG A 335 -15.34 26.01 0.93
C ARG A 335 -15.47 27.22 -0.01
N GLU A 336 -14.70 28.28 0.19
CA GLU A 336 -14.68 29.46 -0.71
C GLU A 336 -14.18 29.09 -2.13
N PHE A 337 -13.23 28.15 -2.22
CA PHE A 337 -12.69 27.64 -3.50
C PHE A 337 -13.52 26.51 -4.12
N LYS A 338 -14.51 25.96 -3.40
CA LYS A 338 -15.42 24.89 -3.85
C LYS A 338 -14.76 23.56 -4.24
N PHE A 339 -13.58 23.28 -3.69
CA PHE A 339 -12.96 21.96 -3.80
C PHE A 339 -13.77 20.90 -3.06
N LYS A 340 -13.81 19.67 -3.59
CA LYS A 340 -14.22 18.50 -2.79
C LYS A 340 -13.16 18.26 -1.73
N LEU A 341 -13.56 17.98 -0.49
CA LEU A 341 -12.65 17.67 0.60
C LEU A 341 -12.67 16.16 0.89
N GLN A 342 -11.49 15.58 1.09
CA GLN A 342 -11.30 14.29 1.76
C GLN A 342 -10.47 14.54 3.03
N VAL A 343 -10.80 13.87 4.13
CA VAL A 343 -10.13 14.13 5.43
C VAL A 343 -9.55 12.84 6.01
N VAL A 344 -8.27 12.86 6.39
CA VAL A 344 -7.61 11.71 7.02
C VAL A 344 -7.71 11.82 8.54
N MET A 345 -8.26 10.80 9.19
CA MET A 345 -8.18 10.60 10.63
C MET A 345 -6.78 10.05 10.98
N ALA A 346 -5.82 10.97 11.12
CA ALA A 346 -4.41 10.64 11.23
C ALA A 346 -4.04 10.26 12.68
N PHE A 347 -4.26 8.99 13.02
CA PHE A 347 -3.94 8.35 14.30
C PHE A 347 -2.46 7.95 14.47
N HIS A 348 -1.55 8.58 13.71
CA HIS A 348 -0.13 8.24 13.66
C HIS A 348 0.76 9.49 13.75
N GLU A 349 2.04 9.29 14.02
CA GLU A 349 3.06 10.34 14.02
C GLU A 349 3.46 10.74 12.59
N TYR A 350 3.49 12.04 12.31
CA TYR A 350 4.21 12.59 11.16
C TYR A 350 5.67 12.87 11.53
N GLY A 351 6.63 12.39 10.73
CA GLY A 351 8.01 12.82 10.91
C GLY A 351 9.05 12.18 10.01
N ARG A 352 9.45 12.91 8.97
CA ARG A 352 10.78 12.82 8.33
C ARG A 352 11.72 13.77 9.08
N SER A 353 12.99 13.39 9.28
CA SER A 353 13.98 14.25 9.95
C SER A 353 15.37 14.11 9.32
N GLU A 354 15.50 14.64 8.11
CA GLU A 354 16.78 15.04 7.52
C GLU A 354 16.70 16.47 6.91
N SER A 355 15.51 16.96 6.56
CA SER A 355 15.24 18.27 5.94
C SER A 355 14.85 19.41 6.90
N GLY A 356 14.47 19.11 8.15
CA GLY A 356 14.05 20.12 9.14
C GLY A 356 12.55 20.46 9.16
N GLU A 357 11.69 19.61 8.59
CA GLU A 357 10.22 19.72 8.68
C GLU A 357 9.68 19.52 10.11
N ALA A 358 8.45 19.97 10.34
CA ALA A 358 7.80 19.92 11.65
C ALA A 358 7.36 18.50 12.03
N LEU A 359 7.85 18.01 13.17
CA LEU A 359 7.42 16.74 13.76
C LEU A 359 6.01 16.88 14.37
N ILE A 360 5.09 15.98 14.04
CA ILE A 360 3.75 15.90 14.64
C ILE A 360 3.63 14.55 15.34
N PRO A 361 3.98 14.44 16.63
CA PRO A 361 3.93 13.18 17.38
C PRO A 361 2.48 12.76 17.70
N LEU A 362 2.31 11.55 18.25
CA LEU A 362 1.09 11.18 18.99
C LEU A 362 0.83 12.14 20.17
N PRO A 363 -0.40 12.24 20.71
CA PRO A 363 -0.71 13.15 21.81
C PRO A 363 0.23 13.02 23.01
N GLN A 364 0.57 14.15 23.63
CA GLN A 364 1.48 14.22 24.76
C GLN A 364 1.03 13.32 25.92
N TRP A 365 -0.28 13.24 26.19
CA TRP A 365 -0.83 12.37 27.23
C TRP A 365 -0.71 10.87 26.91
N ILE A 366 -0.66 10.48 25.64
CA ILE A 366 -0.35 9.10 25.20
C ILE A 366 1.14 8.81 25.41
N LEU A 367 2.02 9.73 25.01
CA LEU A 367 3.46 9.61 25.23
C LEU A 367 3.82 9.55 26.73
N GLU A 368 3.03 10.19 27.59
CA GLU A 368 3.18 10.12 29.04
C GLU A 368 2.78 8.77 29.62
N ILE A 369 1.64 8.20 29.22
CA ILE A 369 1.28 6.81 29.56
C ILE A 369 2.36 5.84 29.05
N GLY A 370 2.92 6.10 27.86
CA GLY A 370 4.01 5.31 27.27
C GLY A 370 5.32 5.30 28.07
N LYS A 371 5.56 6.26 28.96
CA LYS A 371 6.73 6.26 29.88
C LYS A 371 6.58 5.22 31.00
N GLU A 372 5.35 5.05 31.50
CA GLU A 372 5.02 4.06 32.55
C GLU A 372 4.69 2.68 31.96
N ASN A 373 4.09 2.67 30.76
CA ASN A 373 3.59 1.49 30.08
C ASN A 373 4.02 1.47 28.61
N GLN A 374 5.30 1.16 28.36
CA GLN A 374 5.87 1.08 27.01
C GLN A 374 5.16 0.08 26.08
N ASP A 375 4.44 -0.90 26.63
CA ASP A 375 3.71 -1.91 25.86
C ASP A 375 2.43 -1.38 25.18
N ILE A 376 2.08 -0.09 25.30
CA ILE A 376 1.06 0.52 24.42
C ILE A 376 1.57 0.69 22.97
N PHE A 377 2.87 0.54 22.74
CA PHE A 377 3.52 0.73 21.44
C PHE A 377 3.96 -0.60 20.82
N PHE A 378 3.98 -0.64 19.49
CA PHE A 378 4.54 -1.77 18.75
C PHE A 378 6.00 -2.01 19.14
N THR A 379 6.38 -3.27 19.20
CA THR A 379 7.64 -3.69 19.82
C THR A 379 8.27 -4.83 19.04
N ASP A 380 9.56 -4.69 18.73
CA ASP A 380 10.35 -5.69 18.01
C ASP A 380 11.05 -6.70 18.94
N ARG A 381 11.83 -7.61 18.35
CA ARG A 381 12.44 -8.73 19.08
C ARG A 381 13.46 -8.28 20.14
N GLU A 382 14.11 -7.14 19.94
CA GLU A 382 15.06 -6.56 20.90
C GLU A 382 14.36 -5.78 22.02
N GLY A 383 13.05 -5.53 21.89
CA GLY A 383 12.28 -4.73 22.84
C GLY A 383 12.30 -3.23 22.52
N ARG A 384 12.77 -2.82 21.33
CA ARG A 384 12.67 -1.41 20.88
C ARG A 384 11.20 -1.08 20.63
N ARG A 385 10.79 0.15 20.94
CA ARG A 385 9.39 0.60 20.92
C ARG A 385 9.17 1.58 19.78
N ASN A 386 8.27 1.25 18.86
CA ASN A 386 7.88 2.15 17.79
C ASN A 386 6.70 3.04 18.24
N THR A 387 6.97 4.35 18.40
CA THR A 387 6.00 5.35 18.87
C THR A 387 5.11 5.93 17.76
N GLU A 388 5.19 5.43 16.53
CA GLU A 388 4.50 6.00 15.37
C GLU A 388 2.99 5.79 15.44
N CYS A 389 2.53 4.73 16.12
CA CYS A 389 1.12 4.41 16.35
C CYS A 389 0.98 3.49 17.58
N LEU A 390 -0.25 3.31 18.08
CA LEU A 390 -0.54 2.37 19.17
C LEU A 390 -0.48 0.91 18.69
N SER A 391 -0.02 -0.01 19.54
CA SER A 391 -0.14 -1.45 19.28
C SER A 391 -1.61 -1.88 19.32
N TRP A 392 -2.05 -2.61 18.29
CA TRP A 392 -3.37 -3.25 18.25
C TRP A 392 -3.61 -4.23 19.41
N GLY A 393 -2.56 -4.64 20.13
CA GLY A 393 -2.66 -5.37 21.39
C GLY A 393 -3.50 -4.67 22.46
N ILE A 394 -3.61 -3.33 22.43
CA ILE A 394 -4.43 -2.54 23.38
C ILE A 394 -5.81 -2.12 22.85
N ASP A 395 -6.23 -2.58 21.67
CA ASP A 395 -7.55 -2.30 21.08
C ASP A 395 -8.72 -2.56 22.06
N LYS A 396 -8.58 -3.60 22.89
CA LYS A 396 -9.62 -4.12 23.78
C LYS A 396 -9.22 -4.06 25.27
N GLU A 397 -8.11 -3.39 25.60
CA GLU A 397 -7.52 -3.34 26.94
C GLU A 397 -7.57 -1.90 27.48
N ARG A 398 -8.18 -1.67 28.67
CA ARG A 398 -8.51 -0.33 29.20
C ARG A 398 -7.33 0.43 29.83
N VAL A 399 -6.27 0.65 29.05
CA VAL A 399 -4.99 1.19 29.54
C VAL A 399 -4.73 2.66 29.18
N LEU A 400 -5.64 3.31 28.45
CA LEU A 400 -5.53 4.72 28.06
C LEU A 400 -6.43 5.59 28.96
N HIS A 401 -6.01 5.76 30.22
CA HIS A 401 -6.81 6.39 31.28
C HIS A 401 -8.24 5.82 31.40
N GLY A 402 -8.37 4.49 31.29
CA GLY A 402 -9.64 3.77 31.36
C GLY A 402 -10.35 3.55 30.02
N ARG A 403 -9.91 4.19 28.93
CA ARG A 403 -10.31 3.87 27.55
C ARG A 403 -9.44 2.75 26.96
N THR A 404 -9.98 2.02 25.98
CA THR A 404 -9.20 1.15 25.08
C THR A 404 -8.70 1.90 23.85
N GLY A 405 -7.83 1.29 23.03
CA GLY A 405 -7.35 1.89 21.78
C GLY A 405 -8.49 2.32 20.83
N VAL A 406 -9.43 1.41 20.54
CA VAL A 406 -10.51 1.70 19.57
C VAL A 406 -11.55 2.70 20.10
N GLU A 407 -11.74 2.80 21.43
CA GLU A 407 -12.60 3.82 22.03
C GLU A 407 -12.01 5.24 21.86
N VAL A 408 -10.69 5.38 21.92
CA VAL A 408 -10.01 6.66 21.70
C VAL A 408 -10.19 7.11 20.25
N TYR A 409 -10.00 6.19 19.29
CA TYR A 409 -10.25 6.49 17.87
C TYR A 409 -11.73 6.83 17.60
N PHE A 410 -12.67 6.10 18.22
CA PHE A 410 -14.10 6.39 18.06
C PHE A 410 -14.53 7.73 18.70
N ASP A 411 -14.04 8.08 19.89
CA ASP A 411 -14.29 9.39 20.50
C ASP A 411 -13.78 10.54 19.59
N PHE A 412 -12.62 10.35 18.96
CA PHE A 412 -12.04 11.31 18.02
C PHE A 412 -12.89 11.45 16.73
N MET A 413 -13.23 10.34 16.08
CA MET A 413 -14.07 10.32 14.87
C MET A 413 -15.44 10.95 15.15
N ARG A 414 -16.06 10.61 16.27
CA ARG A 414 -17.33 11.22 16.72
C ARG A 414 -17.17 12.72 16.97
N SER A 415 -16.07 13.18 17.56
CA SER A 415 -15.83 14.61 17.74
C SER A 415 -15.67 15.34 16.40
N PHE A 416 -14.99 14.75 15.42
CA PHE A 416 -14.87 15.31 14.07
C PHE A 416 -16.25 15.40 13.40
N ARG A 417 -17.04 14.32 13.44
CA ARG A 417 -18.40 14.28 12.91
C ARG A 417 -19.28 15.38 13.52
N THR A 418 -19.17 15.63 14.82
CA THR A 418 -19.98 16.64 15.52
C THR A 418 -19.58 18.08 15.20
N GLU A 419 -18.27 18.38 15.11
CA GLU A 419 -17.77 19.75 14.83
C GLU A 419 -18.09 20.22 13.40
N PHE A 420 -18.10 19.30 12.44
CA PHE A 420 -18.21 19.59 11.01
C PHE A 420 -19.51 19.12 10.37
N ASP A 421 -20.58 18.94 11.17
CA ASP A 421 -21.90 18.52 10.71
C ASP A 421 -22.45 19.38 9.56
N ASP A 422 -22.18 20.69 9.57
CA ASP A 422 -22.51 21.60 8.47
C ASP A 422 -21.78 21.24 7.17
N LEU A 423 -20.51 20.85 7.23
CA LEU A 423 -19.70 20.50 6.05
C LEU A 423 -20.01 19.09 5.51
N PHE A 424 -20.52 18.20 6.35
CA PHE A 424 -21.14 16.95 5.90
C PHE A 424 -22.50 17.21 5.24
N ALA A 425 -23.37 18.03 5.85
CA ALA A 425 -24.69 18.37 5.31
C ALA A 425 -24.62 19.22 4.02
N GLU A 426 -23.59 20.06 3.86
CA GLU A 426 -23.28 20.78 2.62
C GLU A 426 -22.67 19.88 1.53
N GLY A 427 -22.28 18.64 1.86
CA GLY A 427 -21.62 17.71 0.93
C GLY A 427 -20.18 18.11 0.57
N LEU A 428 -19.54 18.99 1.33
CA LEU A 428 -18.16 19.42 1.10
C LEU A 428 -17.17 18.29 1.43
N ILE A 429 -17.38 17.61 2.56
CA ILE A 429 -16.62 16.41 2.94
C ILE A 429 -17.19 15.22 2.15
N SER A 430 -16.41 14.76 1.19
CA SER A 430 -16.81 13.74 0.20
C SER A 430 -16.41 12.31 0.57
N ALA A 431 -15.42 12.17 1.45
CA ALA A 431 -14.95 10.92 2.03
C ALA A 431 -14.10 11.17 3.29
N VAL A 432 -13.97 10.14 4.15
CA VAL A 432 -13.06 10.14 5.30
C VAL A 432 -12.11 8.94 5.19
N GLU A 433 -10.82 9.18 5.34
CA GLU A 433 -9.78 8.15 5.36
C GLU A 433 -9.40 7.81 6.80
N ILE A 434 -9.28 6.52 7.10
CA ILE A 434 -9.04 6.02 8.46
C ILE A 434 -7.62 5.46 8.55
N GLY A 435 -6.78 6.09 9.37
CA GLY A 435 -5.43 5.58 9.63
C GLY A 435 -5.46 4.32 10.49
N LEU A 436 -5.04 3.17 9.94
CA LEU A 436 -5.10 1.87 10.62
C LEU A 436 -3.73 1.35 11.11
N GLY A 437 -2.71 2.21 11.14
CA GLY A 437 -1.37 1.85 11.56
C GLY A 437 -0.32 2.89 11.22
N SER A 438 0.93 2.43 11.15
CA SER A 438 2.09 3.25 10.82
C SER A 438 1.93 3.93 9.46
N SER A 439 2.25 5.22 9.40
CA SER A 439 2.10 6.06 8.20
C SER A 439 0.66 6.16 7.66
N GLY A 440 -0.34 5.87 8.51
CA GLY A 440 -1.76 5.78 8.17
C GLY A 440 -2.16 4.48 7.48
N GLU A 441 -1.20 3.65 7.10
CA GLU A 441 -1.39 2.44 6.31
C GLU A 441 -1.78 1.25 7.19
N LEU A 442 -2.60 0.34 6.66
CA LEU A 442 -2.97 -0.91 7.33
C LEU A 442 -1.77 -1.89 7.36
N LYS A 443 -0.78 -1.60 8.21
CA LYS A 443 0.43 -2.43 8.40
C LYS A 443 1.05 -2.27 9.78
N TYR A 444 1.76 -3.31 10.19
CA TYR A 444 2.75 -3.23 11.26
C TYR A 444 3.92 -2.30 10.86
N PRO A 445 4.58 -1.61 11.81
CA PRO A 445 5.76 -0.76 11.55
C PRO A 445 7.07 -1.56 11.27
N SER A 446 6.99 -2.64 10.51
CA SER A 446 8.06 -3.63 10.30
C SER A 446 9.31 -3.11 9.58
N PHE A 447 9.21 -2.00 8.85
CA PHE A 447 10.29 -1.42 8.05
C PHE A 447 10.58 0.07 8.39
N SER A 448 10.37 0.49 9.65
CA SER A 448 10.64 1.88 10.05
C SER A 448 12.13 2.20 10.04
N GLY A 449 12.55 3.17 9.20
CA GLY A 449 13.95 3.63 9.12
C GLY A 449 14.51 4.17 10.45
N ARG A 450 13.64 4.59 11.37
CA ARG A 450 14.02 4.99 12.75
C ARG A 450 14.59 3.83 13.57
N MET A 451 14.23 2.58 13.25
CA MET A 451 14.80 1.38 13.87
C MET A 451 16.08 0.89 13.17
N GLY A 452 16.58 1.64 12.18
CA GLY A 452 17.76 1.28 11.39
C GLY A 452 17.47 0.39 10.19
N TRP A 453 16.20 0.13 9.87
CA TRP A 453 15.82 -0.53 8.61
C TRP A 453 16.28 0.30 7.40
N ARG A 454 16.74 -0.40 6.36
CA ARG A 454 17.10 0.16 5.06
C ARG A 454 16.53 -0.75 3.97
N TYR A 455 16.06 -0.16 2.88
CA TYR A 455 15.70 -0.92 1.69
C TYR A 455 16.91 -1.72 1.17
N PRO A 456 16.79 -3.01 0.79
CA PRO A 456 15.57 -3.83 0.73
C PRO A 456 15.42 -4.81 1.91
N GLY A 457 15.75 -4.47 3.16
CA GLY A 457 15.70 -5.40 4.30
C GLY A 457 14.32 -6.07 4.53
N VAL A 458 14.29 -7.31 5.05
CA VAL A 458 13.04 -8.06 5.32
C VAL A 458 12.14 -7.43 6.40
N GLY A 459 12.66 -6.52 7.23
CA GLY A 459 11.94 -5.96 8.37
C GLY A 459 11.83 -6.93 9.55
N GLU A 460 11.15 -6.52 10.62
CA GLU A 460 10.93 -7.37 11.80
C GLU A 460 9.45 -7.46 12.22
N PHE A 461 9.05 -8.62 12.74
CA PHE A 461 7.73 -8.84 13.34
C PHE A 461 7.54 -7.96 14.59
N GLN A 462 6.52 -7.12 14.60
CA GLN A 462 6.29 -6.09 15.62
C GLN A 462 5.39 -6.58 16.78
N CYS A 463 5.48 -7.87 17.12
CA CYS A 463 4.53 -8.58 17.99
C CYS A 463 4.97 -8.75 19.46
N TYR A 464 6.04 -8.08 19.91
CA TYR A 464 6.71 -8.41 21.16
C TYR A 464 6.24 -7.62 22.39
N ASP A 465 5.27 -6.71 22.24
CA ASP A 465 4.63 -6.05 23.39
C ASP A 465 3.86 -7.07 24.25
N ARG A 466 3.66 -6.76 25.54
CA ARG A 466 3.05 -7.73 26.47
C ARG A 466 1.64 -8.18 26.07
N TYR A 467 0.87 -7.36 25.35
CA TYR A 467 -0.52 -7.62 25.02
C TYR A 467 -0.65 -8.51 23.78
N LEU A 468 0.11 -8.21 22.71
CA LEU A 468 0.23 -9.11 21.56
C LEU A 468 0.86 -10.44 21.96
N GLN A 469 1.88 -10.44 22.83
CA GLN A 469 2.40 -11.68 23.43
C GLN A 469 1.35 -12.44 24.24
N GLN A 470 0.44 -11.75 24.95
CA GLN A 470 -0.68 -12.40 25.64
C GLN A 470 -1.78 -12.89 24.68
N SER A 471 -1.98 -12.24 23.53
CA SER A 471 -2.85 -12.73 22.44
C SER A 471 -2.27 -14.02 21.83
N LEU A 472 -0.99 -14.03 21.46
CA LEU A 472 -0.28 -15.20 20.93
C LEU A 472 -0.29 -16.38 21.92
N ARG A 473 -0.09 -16.13 23.22
CA ARG A 473 -0.23 -17.15 24.29
C ARG A 473 -1.65 -17.72 24.38
N ARG A 474 -2.68 -16.89 24.21
CA ARG A 474 -4.10 -17.33 24.14
C ARG A 474 -4.32 -18.23 22.91
N ALA A 475 -3.90 -17.78 21.72
CA ALA A 475 -4.05 -18.52 20.46
C ALA A 475 -3.30 -19.87 20.46
N ALA A 476 -2.04 -19.90 20.91
CA ALA A 476 -1.23 -21.11 20.99
C ALA A 476 -1.81 -22.15 21.96
N LYS A 477 -2.37 -21.70 23.10
CA LYS A 477 -3.08 -22.57 24.06
C LYS A 477 -4.37 -23.15 23.46
N LEU A 478 -5.15 -22.34 22.73
CA LEU A 478 -6.38 -22.80 22.05
C LEU A 478 -6.10 -23.84 20.95
N ARG A 479 -4.99 -23.69 20.22
CA ARG A 479 -4.48 -24.69 19.26
C ARG A 479 -3.88 -25.95 19.92
N GLY A 480 -3.80 -26.03 21.25
CA GLY A 480 -3.18 -27.14 21.98
C GLY A 480 -1.65 -27.16 21.97
N HIS A 481 -1.00 -26.15 21.38
CA HIS A 481 0.44 -26.09 21.15
C HIS A 481 1.07 -24.93 21.93
N SER A 482 0.97 -24.93 23.26
CA SER A 482 1.45 -23.84 24.14
C SER A 482 2.93 -23.46 23.97
N PHE A 483 3.76 -24.31 23.36
CA PHE A 483 5.18 -24.02 23.06
C PHE A 483 5.40 -23.16 21.79
N TRP A 484 4.35 -22.97 20.97
CA TRP A 484 4.29 -22.01 19.86
C TRP A 484 3.97 -20.57 20.34
N ALA A 485 3.86 -20.33 21.65
CA ALA A 485 3.47 -19.04 22.23
C ALA A 485 4.60 -17.98 22.23
N ARG A 486 5.32 -17.85 21.10
CA ARG A 486 6.46 -16.94 20.89
C ARG A 486 6.59 -16.54 19.41
N GLY A 487 7.23 -15.41 19.14
CA GLY A 487 7.66 -15.04 17.78
C GLY A 487 8.85 -15.90 17.29
N PRO A 488 9.08 -15.99 15.97
CA PRO A 488 10.11 -16.84 15.40
C PRO A 488 11.52 -16.38 15.79
N ASP A 489 12.35 -17.33 16.24
CA ASP A 489 13.69 -17.10 16.76
C ASP A 489 14.79 -17.11 15.68
N ASN A 490 14.45 -17.49 14.45
CA ASN A 490 15.33 -17.62 13.29
C ASN A 490 14.95 -16.70 12.10
N ALA A 491 14.15 -15.66 12.35
CA ALA A 491 13.68 -14.70 11.33
C ALA A 491 14.71 -13.62 10.91
N GLY A 492 15.90 -13.60 11.51
CA GLY A 492 16.90 -12.55 11.25
C GLY A 492 16.61 -11.24 11.99
N GLU A 493 17.05 -10.14 11.38
CA GLU A 493 16.96 -8.75 11.83
C GLU A 493 16.41 -7.87 10.67
N TYR A 494 16.03 -6.61 10.94
CA TYR A 494 15.44 -5.70 9.94
C TYR A 494 16.11 -5.70 8.56
N ASN A 495 17.43 -5.81 8.52
CA ASN A 495 18.26 -5.68 7.30
C ASN A 495 18.76 -7.03 6.74
N SER A 496 18.35 -8.17 7.29
CA SER A 496 18.66 -9.48 6.71
C SER A 496 18.01 -9.65 5.33
N ARG A 497 18.56 -10.54 4.50
CA ARG A 497 17.91 -11.05 3.28
C ARG A 497 17.22 -12.40 3.55
N PRO A 498 16.14 -12.78 2.85
CA PRO A 498 15.36 -13.99 3.16
C PRO A 498 16.21 -15.27 3.24
N HIS A 499 17.14 -15.44 2.31
CA HIS A 499 18.03 -16.59 2.18
C HIS A 499 19.12 -16.69 3.28
N GLU A 500 19.31 -15.63 4.08
CA GLU A 500 20.24 -15.60 5.21
C GLU A 500 19.57 -16.07 6.53
N THR A 501 18.23 -16.17 6.53
CA THR A 501 17.41 -16.50 7.70
C THR A 501 16.96 -17.96 7.71
N GLY A 502 16.71 -18.54 8.89
CA GLY A 502 16.09 -19.86 9.00
C GLY A 502 14.58 -19.85 8.75
N PHE A 503 13.93 -18.70 8.96
CA PHE A 503 12.49 -18.57 8.80
C PHE A 503 12.07 -18.33 7.34
N PHE A 504 12.71 -17.41 6.62
CA PHE A 504 12.27 -16.93 5.30
C PHE A 504 13.00 -17.53 4.09
N CYS A 505 13.99 -18.40 4.28
CA CYS A 505 14.70 -19.05 3.16
C CYS A 505 13.79 -20.05 2.40
N GLU A 506 14.25 -20.56 1.24
CA GLU A 506 13.48 -21.56 0.49
C GLU A 506 13.26 -22.80 1.39
N ARG A 507 11.99 -23.14 1.64
CA ARG A 507 11.57 -24.23 2.57
C ARG A 507 11.93 -23.97 4.04
N GLY A 508 12.18 -22.72 4.41
CA GLY A 508 12.38 -22.29 5.80
C GLY A 508 11.12 -22.41 6.66
N ASP A 509 11.25 -22.08 7.95
CA ASP A 509 10.20 -22.33 8.94
C ASP A 509 8.88 -21.58 8.71
N TYR A 510 8.82 -20.58 7.81
CA TYR A 510 7.58 -19.90 7.43
C TYR A 510 6.48 -20.87 6.95
N ASP A 511 6.84 -21.94 6.24
CA ASP A 511 5.89 -22.95 5.74
C ASP A 511 5.68 -24.13 6.70
N SER A 512 6.40 -24.16 7.84
CA SER A 512 6.21 -25.17 8.87
C SER A 512 4.85 -25.05 9.59
N TYR A 513 4.42 -26.10 10.29
CA TYR A 513 3.20 -26.03 11.13
C TYR A 513 3.22 -24.87 12.15
N TYR A 514 4.40 -24.51 12.65
CA TYR A 514 4.60 -23.37 13.54
C TYR A 514 4.53 -22.04 12.79
N GLY A 515 5.24 -21.90 11.68
CA GLY A 515 5.24 -20.68 10.85
C GLY A 515 3.85 -20.36 10.32
N ARG A 516 3.16 -21.35 9.75
CA ARG A 516 1.76 -21.20 9.29
C ARG A 516 0.80 -20.82 10.42
N PHE A 517 1.01 -21.31 11.64
CA PHE A 517 0.24 -20.89 12.81
C PHE A 517 0.53 -19.43 13.21
N PHE A 518 1.82 -19.07 13.31
CA PHE A 518 2.25 -17.74 13.74
C PHE A 518 1.84 -16.65 12.73
N LEU A 519 2.09 -16.88 11.44
CA LEU A 519 1.75 -15.95 10.36
C LEU A 519 0.24 -15.75 10.22
N HIS A 520 -0.55 -16.82 10.36
CA HIS A 520 -2.01 -16.72 10.41
C HIS A 520 -2.48 -15.90 11.63
N TRP A 521 -1.92 -16.10 12.83
CA TRP A 521 -2.26 -15.29 14.00
C TRP A 521 -1.87 -13.81 13.84
N TYR A 522 -0.71 -13.54 13.24
CA TYR A 522 -0.19 -12.18 13.02
C TYR A 522 -1.04 -11.43 11.97
N ALA A 523 -1.35 -12.06 10.83
CA ALA A 523 -2.27 -11.52 9.84
C ALA A 523 -3.71 -11.38 10.36
N GLN A 524 -4.21 -12.36 11.15
CA GLN A 524 -5.54 -12.24 11.76
C GLN A 524 -5.59 -11.06 12.76
N SER A 525 -4.50 -10.74 13.43
CA SER A 525 -4.44 -9.57 14.33
C SER A 525 -4.55 -8.23 13.58
N LEU A 526 -4.03 -8.16 12.35
CA LEU A 526 -4.22 -7.03 11.42
C LEU A 526 -5.68 -6.92 10.93
N ILE A 527 -6.26 -8.06 10.54
CA ILE A 527 -7.64 -8.16 10.04
C ILE A 527 -8.65 -7.81 11.15
N ASP A 528 -8.46 -8.36 12.35
CA ASP A 528 -9.26 -8.07 13.54
C ASP A 528 -9.20 -6.57 13.90
N HIS A 529 -8.02 -5.94 13.81
CA HIS A 529 -7.87 -4.50 14.07
C HIS A 529 -8.71 -3.67 13.09
N ALA A 530 -8.54 -3.91 11.79
CA ALA A 530 -9.30 -3.25 10.75
C ALA A 530 -10.81 -3.42 10.97
N ASP A 531 -11.28 -4.64 11.28
CA ASP A 531 -12.70 -4.90 11.50
C ASP A 531 -13.27 -4.14 12.71
N ASN A 532 -12.52 -4.06 13.82
CA ASN A 532 -12.95 -3.31 15.01
C ASN A 532 -13.04 -1.80 14.72
N VAL A 533 -12.01 -1.21 14.10
CA VAL A 533 -11.96 0.24 13.88
C VAL A 533 -12.93 0.67 12.78
N LEU A 534 -13.05 -0.09 11.69
CA LEU A 534 -13.98 0.23 10.60
C LEU A 534 -15.45 0.06 11.01
N SER A 535 -15.77 -0.88 11.91
CA SER A 535 -17.10 -0.96 12.52
C SER A 535 -17.47 0.32 13.27
N LEU A 536 -16.49 0.96 13.94
CA LEU A 536 -16.68 2.20 14.69
C LEU A 536 -16.62 3.45 13.80
N ALA A 537 -15.84 3.42 12.71
CA ALA A 537 -15.81 4.48 11.70
C ALA A 537 -17.15 4.55 10.95
N SER A 538 -17.72 3.40 10.54
CA SER A 538 -19.05 3.32 9.92
C SER A 538 -20.15 3.86 10.83
N LEU A 539 -20.05 3.66 12.15
CA LEU A 539 -20.98 4.23 13.13
C LEU A 539 -20.76 5.75 13.36
N ALA A 540 -19.56 6.27 13.13
CA ALA A 540 -19.23 7.69 13.30
C ALA A 540 -19.50 8.53 12.05
N PHE A 541 -19.43 7.93 10.86
CA PHE A 541 -19.50 8.60 9.56
C PHE A 541 -20.57 7.97 8.66
N ASP A 542 -21.77 7.78 9.20
CA ASP A 542 -22.92 7.20 8.50
C ASP A 542 -23.15 7.84 7.12
N GLU A 543 -23.53 7.01 6.15
CA GLU A 543 -23.61 7.27 4.69
C GLU A 543 -22.31 7.79 4.01
N THR A 544 -21.26 8.15 4.75
CA THR A 544 -20.02 8.73 4.19
C THR A 544 -19.07 7.65 3.67
N LYS A 545 -18.41 7.91 2.54
CA LYS A 545 -17.40 7.00 1.98
C LYS A 545 -16.17 6.89 2.89
N ILE A 546 -15.85 5.66 3.30
CA ILE A 546 -14.65 5.34 4.06
C ILE A 546 -13.53 4.91 3.11
N ILE A 547 -12.32 5.46 3.32
CA ILE A 547 -11.10 5.11 2.60
C ILE A 547 -10.13 4.41 3.57
N VAL A 548 -9.45 3.36 3.10
CA VAL A 548 -8.32 2.72 3.81
C VAL A 548 -7.11 2.67 2.89
N LYS A 549 -5.95 3.05 3.43
CA LYS A 549 -4.67 3.05 2.72
C LYS A 549 -3.95 1.70 2.84
N VAL A 550 -3.62 1.10 1.71
CA VAL A 550 -2.96 -0.22 1.60
C VAL A 550 -1.55 -0.05 1.03
N PRO A 551 -0.50 -0.55 1.72
CA PRO A 551 0.89 -0.37 1.32
C PRO A 551 1.28 -1.23 0.11
N ALA A 552 2.27 -0.77 -0.65
CA ALA A 552 2.94 -1.55 -1.69
C ALA A 552 4.28 -2.10 -1.17
N VAL A 553 4.25 -3.30 -0.57
CA VAL A 553 5.45 -3.98 -0.04
C VAL A 553 6.01 -4.93 -1.11
N TYR A 554 6.64 -4.36 -2.12
CA TYR A 554 7.01 -5.08 -3.36
C TYR A 554 8.37 -5.77 -3.35
N TRP A 555 9.21 -5.57 -2.32
CA TRP A 555 10.54 -6.20 -2.23
C TRP A 555 10.47 -7.59 -1.59
N TRP A 556 11.35 -8.48 -2.03
CA TRP A 556 11.27 -9.93 -1.85
C TRP A 556 10.03 -10.63 -2.42
N TYR A 557 9.17 -9.94 -3.19
CA TYR A 557 7.98 -10.52 -3.82
C TYR A 557 8.32 -11.69 -4.79
N LYS A 558 9.53 -11.72 -5.37
CA LYS A 558 10.01 -12.87 -6.19
C LYS A 558 10.57 -14.03 -5.35
N THR A 559 10.48 -14.00 -4.02
CA THR A 559 10.90 -15.09 -3.14
C THR A 559 9.71 -15.91 -2.66
N SER A 560 9.88 -17.22 -2.50
CA SER A 560 8.79 -18.14 -2.09
C SER A 560 8.13 -17.80 -0.74
N SER A 561 8.78 -16.96 0.08
CA SER A 561 8.32 -16.55 1.40
C SER A 561 7.71 -15.15 1.43
N HIS A 562 7.89 -14.29 0.42
CA HIS A 562 7.38 -12.90 0.42
C HIS A 562 7.71 -12.14 1.72
N ALA A 563 8.96 -12.26 2.19
CA ALA A 563 9.34 -11.99 3.58
C ALA A 563 8.92 -10.61 4.13
N ALA A 564 9.00 -9.54 3.33
CA ALA A 564 8.62 -8.20 3.76
C ALA A 564 7.09 -8.03 3.91
N GLU A 565 6.29 -8.70 3.08
CA GLU A 565 4.83 -8.74 3.24
C GLU A 565 4.47 -9.45 4.56
N LEU A 566 5.13 -10.59 4.83
CA LEU A 566 4.93 -11.35 6.08
C LEU A 566 5.21 -10.51 7.33
N THR A 567 6.32 -9.80 7.40
CA THR A 567 6.66 -8.94 8.56
C THR A 567 5.72 -7.74 8.68
N SER A 568 5.20 -7.24 7.57
CA SER A 568 4.21 -6.14 7.51
C SER A 568 2.78 -6.56 7.90
N GLY A 569 2.50 -7.87 7.95
CA GLY A 569 1.21 -8.46 8.35
C GLY A 569 0.42 -9.13 7.22
N TYR A 570 0.90 -9.07 5.98
CA TYR A 570 0.27 -9.67 4.81
C TYR A 570 0.80 -11.09 4.61
N TYR A 571 -0.02 -12.10 4.97
CA TYR A 571 0.37 -13.50 4.87
C TYR A 571 0.23 -14.01 3.42
N ASN A 572 1.10 -13.52 2.52
CA ASN A 572 1.03 -13.69 1.06
C ASN A 572 2.18 -14.52 0.43
N PRO A 573 2.60 -15.68 0.97
CA PRO A 573 3.60 -16.53 0.30
C PRO A 573 3.02 -17.14 -0.99
N THR A 574 3.88 -17.59 -1.92
CA THR A 574 3.51 -18.00 -3.31
C THR A 574 2.45 -19.10 -3.45
N ASN A 575 1.98 -19.72 -2.37
CA ASN A 575 0.98 -20.79 -2.35
C ASN A 575 -0.43 -20.34 -1.88
N GLN A 576 -0.63 -19.07 -1.52
CA GLN A 576 -1.92 -18.51 -1.12
C GLN A 576 -2.01 -16.99 -1.38
N ASN A 577 -3.22 -16.43 -1.45
CA ASN A 577 -3.41 -14.99 -1.59
C ASN A 577 -3.66 -14.33 -0.22
N GLY A 578 -2.66 -13.62 0.30
CA GLY A 578 -2.70 -12.96 1.61
C GLY A 578 -3.56 -11.69 1.67
N TYR A 579 -3.92 -11.12 0.50
CA TYR A 579 -4.77 -9.93 0.42
C TYR A 579 -6.27 -10.27 0.49
N SER A 580 -6.69 -11.49 0.11
CA SER A 580 -8.13 -11.85 0.06
C SER A 580 -8.85 -11.67 1.40
N PRO A 581 -8.33 -12.19 2.54
CA PRO A 581 -9.02 -12.08 3.82
C PRO A 581 -9.05 -10.64 4.37
N VAL A 582 -8.06 -9.81 3.98
CA VAL A 582 -8.06 -8.37 4.30
C VAL A 582 -9.17 -7.67 3.50
N PHE A 583 -9.27 -7.96 2.21
CA PHE A 583 -10.25 -7.35 1.31
C PHE A 583 -11.68 -7.80 1.59
N GLU A 584 -11.89 -9.02 2.09
CA GLU A 584 -13.18 -9.50 2.59
C GLU A 584 -13.70 -8.62 3.75
N VAL A 585 -12.81 -8.18 4.66
CA VAL A 585 -13.14 -7.24 5.74
C VAL A 585 -13.28 -5.80 5.24
N LEU A 586 -12.45 -5.32 4.30
CA LEU A 586 -12.66 -3.99 3.71
C LEU A 586 -14.00 -3.91 2.96
N LYS A 587 -14.40 -4.99 2.28
CA LYS A 587 -15.68 -5.12 1.56
C LYS A 587 -16.87 -5.14 2.51
N LYS A 588 -16.76 -5.82 3.65
CA LYS A 588 -17.78 -5.81 4.74
C LYS A 588 -18.14 -4.38 5.17
N HIS A 589 -17.18 -3.45 5.12
CA HIS A 589 -17.35 -2.03 5.50
C HIS A 589 -17.49 -1.08 4.30
N SER A 590 -17.75 -1.58 3.09
CA SER A 590 -17.93 -0.78 1.85
C SER A 590 -16.76 0.19 1.55
N VAL A 591 -15.55 -0.19 1.96
CA VAL A 591 -14.36 0.68 1.90
C VAL A 591 -13.87 0.89 0.46
N THR A 592 -13.38 2.10 0.17
CA THR A 592 -12.53 2.35 -0.99
C THR A 592 -11.06 2.10 -0.65
N VAL A 593 -10.41 1.17 -1.35
CA VAL A 593 -8.98 0.84 -1.16
C VAL A 593 -8.12 1.89 -1.85
N LYS A 594 -7.35 2.67 -1.11
CA LYS A 594 -6.33 3.57 -1.66
C LYS A 594 -4.97 2.87 -1.69
N PHE A 595 -4.51 2.47 -2.86
CA PHE A 595 -3.24 1.75 -3.05
C PHE A 595 -2.07 2.72 -3.29
N VAL A 596 -0.91 2.45 -2.69
CA VAL A 596 0.30 3.28 -2.85
C VAL A 596 1.07 2.89 -4.12
N CYS A 597 0.82 3.61 -5.21
CA CYS A 597 1.46 3.42 -6.50
C CYS A 597 2.96 3.76 -6.42
N SER A 598 3.79 2.72 -6.44
CA SER A 598 5.25 2.86 -6.33
C SER A 598 5.90 3.38 -7.61
N GLY A 599 6.87 4.29 -7.47
CA GLY A 599 7.69 4.79 -8.59
C GLY A 599 8.88 3.88 -8.88
N LEU A 600 9.29 3.78 -10.14
CA LEU A 600 10.32 2.86 -10.64
C LEU A 600 11.77 3.30 -10.31
N HIS A 601 12.01 4.10 -9.27
CA HIS A 601 13.35 4.63 -8.98
C HIS A 601 14.26 3.64 -8.21
N ILE A 602 14.35 2.42 -8.73
CA ILE A 602 15.23 1.34 -8.32
C ILE A 602 16.01 0.97 -9.58
N SER A 603 17.35 1.03 -9.57
CA SER A 603 18.09 0.66 -10.78
C SER A 603 17.87 -0.82 -11.10
N SER A 604 18.07 -1.24 -12.35
CA SER A 604 17.94 -2.66 -12.71
C SER A 604 18.84 -3.57 -11.86
N GLN A 605 19.95 -3.03 -11.33
CA GLN A 605 20.87 -3.75 -10.46
C GLN A 605 20.38 -3.81 -8.99
N ASP A 606 19.75 -2.75 -8.48
CA ASP A 606 19.13 -2.75 -7.15
C ASP A 606 17.86 -3.64 -7.12
N ASN A 607 17.15 -3.76 -8.25
CA ASN A 607 15.93 -4.55 -8.39
C ASN A 607 16.22 -6.07 -8.34
N ASP A 608 17.29 -6.50 -9.01
CA ASP A 608 17.77 -7.88 -8.97
C ASP A 608 18.28 -8.28 -7.56
N GLU A 609 18.91 -7.36 -6.81
CA GLU A 609 19.31 -7.63 -5.41
C GLU A 609 18.10 -7.72 -4.47
N ALA A 610 17.12 -6.83 -4.62
CA ALA A 610 15.91 -6.78 -3.80
C ALA A 610 14.87 -7.88 -4.12
N LEU A 611 15.05 -8.60 -5.24
CA LEU A 611 14.08 -9.57 -5.79
C LEU A 611 12.64 -8.99 -5.81
N ALA A 612 12.54 -7.73 -6.24
CA ALA A 612 11.33 -6.92 -6.16
C ALA A 612 10.42 -7.08 -7.38
N ASP A 613 9.10 -6.89 -7.22
CA ASP A 613 8.13 -6.93 -8.33
C ASP A 613 6.96 -5.95 -8.10
N PRO A 614 7.18 -4.62 -8.25
CA PRO A 614 6.12 -3.65 -8.03
C PRO A 614 4.99 -3.78 -9.06
N GLU A 615 5.27 -4.19 -10.30
CA GLU A 615 4.24 -4.50 -11.30
C GLU A 615 3.43 -5.75 -10.92
N GLY A 616 4.09 -6.84 -10.51
CA GLY A 616 3.45 -8.08 -10.09
C GLY A 616 2.58 -7.92 -8.86
N LEU A 617 3.07 -7.19 -7.84
CA LEU A 617 2.28 -6.84 -6.66
C LEU A 617 1.07 -5.97 -7.03
N SER A 618 1.29 -4.89 -7.80
CA SER A 618 0.20 -4.02 -8.24
C SER A 618 -0.86 -4.81 -9.01
N TRP A 619 -0.44 -5.73 -9.88
CA TRP A 619 -1.37 -6.60 -10.59
C TRP A 619 -2.17 -7.50 -9.63
N GLN A 620 -1.54 -8.15 -8.65
CA GLN A 620 -2.25 -8.98 -7.67
C GLN A 620 -3.28 -8.17 -6.87
N VAL A 621 -2.86 -7.04 -6.32
CA VAL A 621 -3.64 -6.22 -5.39
C VAL A 621 -4.83 -5.57 -6.11
N LEU A 622 -4.61 -4.97 -7.29
CA LEU A 622 -5.65 -4.24 -8.01
C LEU A 622 -6.71 -5.18 -8.59
N ASN A 623 -6.30 -6.29 -9.23
CA ASN A 623 -7.27 -7.26 -9.78
C ASN A 623 -8.09 -7.90 -8.67
N LEU A 624 -7.48 -8.32 -7.56
CA LEU A 624 -8.21 -8.92 -6.44
C LEU A 624 -9.23 -7.96 -5.82
N ALA A 625 -8.87 -6.69 -5.64
CA ALA A 625 -9.80 -5.68 -5.13
C ALA A 625 -11.03 -5.56 -6.04
N TRP A 626 -10.80 -5.41 -7.34
CA TRP A 626 -11.87 -5.30 -8.33
C TRP A 626 -12.69 -6.59 -8.50
N ASP A 627 -12.06 -7.77 -8.48
CA ASP A 627 -12.72 -9.08 -8.57
C ASP A 627 -13.62 -9.33 -7.35
N GLN A 628 -13.21 -8.84 -6.17
CA GLN A 628 -14.08 -8.79 -4.99
C GLN A 628 -15.13 -7.66 -5.06
N GLY A 629 -15.08 -6.74 -6.02
CA GLY A 629 -16.03 -5.64 -6.17
C GLY A 629 -15.78 -4.44 -5.25
N LEU A 630 -14.54 -4.25 -4.77
CA LEU A 630 -14.13 -3.05 -4.05
C LEU A 630 -13.92 -1.87 -5.01
N LEU A 631 -14.22 -0.67 -4.53
CA LEU A 631 -13.73 0.55 -5.18
C LEU A 631 -12.24 0.71 -4.91
N VAL A 632 -11.49 1.09 -5.94
CA VAL A 632 -10.05 1.32 -5.87
C VAL A 632 -9.76 2.79 -6.13
N ALA A 633 -8.79 3.33 -5.41
CA ALA A 633 -8.17 4.63 -5.57
C ALA A 633 -6.64 4.47 -5.46
N GLY A 634 -5.89 5.53 -5.79
CA GLY A 634 -4.43 5.49 -5.81
C GLY A 634 -3.80 6.70 -5.14
N GLU A 635 -2.58 6.54 -4.67
CA GLU A 635 -1.70 7.61 -4.20
C GLU A 635 -0.29 7.39 -4.75
N ASN A 636 0.41 8.44 -5.20
CA ASN A 636 1.80 8.27 -5.64
C ASN A 636 2.75 8.12 -4.44
N ALA A 637 3.72 7.22 -4.55
CA ALA A 637 4.86 7.22 -3.63
C ALA A 637 5.66 8.53 -3.76
N LEU A 638 6.30 8.95 -2.66
CA LEU A 638 7.16 10.15 -2.56
C LEU A 638 8.45 10.10 -3.42
N SER A 639 8.61 9.10 -4.29
CA SER A 639 9.67 8.96 -5.29
C SER A 639 9.18 9.10 -6.73
N CYS A 640 7.87 9.29 -6.95
CA CYS A 640 7.21 9.18 -8.26
C CYS A 640 6.69 10.54 -8.75
N TYR A 641 7.62 11.42 -9.13
CA TYR A 641 7.32 12.78 -9.62
C TYR A 641 7.77 13.04 -11.05
N ASP A 642 8.63 12.19 -11.58
CA ASP A 642 9.13 12.29 -12.95
C ASP A 642 8.04 11.93 -13.98
N ARG A 643 8.22 12.40 -15.22
CA ARG A 643 7.26 12.14 -16.31
C ARG A 643 7.01 10.66 -16.58
N GLU A 644 7.99 9.78 -16.40
CA GLU A 644 7.87 8.34 -16.67
C GLU A 644 7.11 7.63 -15.53
N GLY A 645 7.38 8.01 -14.27
CA GLY A 645 6.59 7.66 -13.09
C GLY A 645 5.13 8.09 -13.22
N CYS A 646 4.88 9.37 -13.51
CA CYS A 646 3.53 9.90 -13.76
C CYS A 646 2.80 9.17 -14.90
N MET A 647 3.50 8.81 -15.99
CA MET A 647 2.89 8.06 -17.10
C MET A 647 2.54 6.61 -16.73
N ARG A 648 3.39 5.91 -15.98
CA ARG A 648 3.09 4.57 -15.40
C ARG A 648 1.86 4.63 -14.50
N ILE A 649 1.76 5.65 -13.65
CA ILE A 649 0.60 5.84 -12.77
C ILE A 649 -0.68 5.94 -13.62
N VAL A 650 -0.71 6.74 -14.69
CA VAL A 650 -1.91 6.83 -15.55
C VAL A 650 -2.25 5.48 -16.20
N GLU A 651 -1.25 4.66 -16.55
CA GLU A 651 -1.48 3.35 -17.18
C GLU A 651 -1.94 2.27 -16.18
N MET A 652 -1.55 2.39 -14.91
CA MET A 652 -2.11 1.61 -13.79
C MET A 652 -3.54 2.07 -13.44
N VAL A 653 -3.79 3.37 -13.47
CA VAL A 653 -5.08 4.01 -13.12
C VAL A 653 -6.14 3.83 -14.22
N LYS A 654 -5.71 3.69 -15.48
CA LYS A 654 -6.55 3.42 -16.66
C LYS A 654 -5.95 2.30 -17.53
N PRO A 655 -6.03 1.03 -17.12
CA PRO A 655 -5.48 -0.08 -17.89
C PRO A 655 -6.24 -0.26 -19.22
N ARG A 656 -5.64 0.23 -20.31
CA ARG A 656 -6.25 0.34 -21.65
C ARG A 656 -6.79 -0.96 -22.25
N ASN A 657 -6.32 -2.10 -21.76
CA ASN A 657 -6.67 -3.44 -22.23
C ASN A 657 -7.40 -4.28 -21.17
N ASP A 658 -7.92 -3.65 -20.10
CA ASP A 658 -8.76 -4.36 -19.13
C ASP A 658 -10.06 -4.84 -19.80
N PRO A 659 -10.40 -6.14 -19.71
CA PRO A 659 -11.57 -6.70 -20.40
C PRO A 659 -12.91 -6.24 -19.81
N ASP A 660 -12.91 -5.72 -18.58
CA ASP A 660 -14.09 -5.28 -17.84
C ASP A 660 -14.13 -3.73 -17.72
N HIS A 661 -13.24 -3.03 -18.44
CA HIS A 661 -13.06 -1.57 -18.46
C HIS A 661 -12.79 -0.93 -17.08
N ARG A 662 -12.14 -1.68 -16.18
CA ARG A 662 -11.78 -1.25 -14.83
C ARG A 662 -10.81 -0.07 -14.85
N HIS A 663 -10.97 0.82 -13.88
CA HIS A 663 -10.16 2.01 -13.66
C HIS A 663 -10.33 2.48 -12.21
N PHE A 664 -9.50 3.41 -11.74
CA PHE A 664 -9.59 3.91 -10.37
C PHE A 664 -10.72 4.94 -10.25
N SER A 665 -11.40 4.93 -9.11
CA SER A 665 -12.50 5.85 -8.76
C SER A 665 -12.04 7.30 -8.52
N PHE A 666 -10.79 7.49 -8.10
CA PHE A 666 -10.04 8.75 -8.03
C PHE A 666 -8.55 8.46 -7.82
N PHE A 667 -7.71 9.49 -7.95
CA PHE A 667 -6.30 9.43 -7.58
C PHE A 667 -5.94 10.61 -6.65
N VAL A 668 -4.98 10.40 -5.75
CA VAL A 668 -4.46 11.38 -4.79
C VAL A 668 -3.01 11.68 -5.15
N TYR A 669 -2.72 12.94 -5.48
CA TYR A 669 -1.35 13.39 -5.71
C TYR A 669 -0.74 13.92 -4.42
N GLN A 670 0.09 13.09 -3.76
CA GLN A 670 0.86 13.46 -2.58
C GLN A 670 2.12 14.22 -3.03
N GLN A 671 2.30 15.44 -2.53
CA GLN A 671 3.44 16.30 -2.89
C GLN A 671 4.61 16.17 -1.90
N PRO A 672 5.86 16.48 -2.31
CA PRO A 672 7.03 16.41 -1.44
C PRO A 672 7.27 17.72 -0.66
N ALA A 673 6.65 18.82 -1.09
CA ALA A 673 6.73 20.17 -0.56
C ALA A 673 5.53 20.99 -1.10
N PRO A 674 5.16 22.14 -0.52
CA PRO A 674 4.09 22.99 -1.05
C PRO A 674 4.37 23.45 -2.49
N LEU A 675 3.35 23.49 -3.36
CA LEU A 675 3.47 23.93 -4.78
C LEU A 675 4.27 25.25 -4.92
N VAL A 676 4.02 26.20 -4.01
CA VAL A 676 4.60 27.55 -4.03
C VAL A 676 6.13 27.54 -3.88
N GLN A 677 6.72 26.46 -3.34
CA GLN A 677 8.18 26.31 -3.20
C GLN A 677 8.87 25.70 -4.44
N GLY A 678 8.11 25.40 -5.52
CA GLY A 678 8.68 25.19 -6.86
C GLY A 678 9.45 23.88 -7.09
N ALA A 679 9.25 22.87 -6.23
CA ALA A 679 9.95 21.58 -6.34
C ALA A 679 9.47 20.67 -7.50
N ILE A 680 8.30 20.96 -8.09
CA ILE A 680 7.69 20.19 -9.19
C ILE A 680 7.56 21.10 -10.42
N CYS A 681 7.81 20.56 -11.62
CA CYS A 681 7.53 21.28 -12.85
C CYS A 681 6.01 21.35 -13.08
N PHE A 682 5.41 22.55 -12.93
CA PHE A 682 3.95 22.74 -13.03
C PHE A 682 3.33 22.17 -14.31
N SER A 683 4.05 22.16 -15.43
CA SER A 683 3.60 21.58 -16.70
C SER A 683 3.53 20.04 -16.70
N GLU A 684 4.31 19.36 -15.85
CA GLU A 684 4.22 17.90 -15.69
C GLU A 684 2.99 17.51 -14.88
N LEU A 685 2.64 18.30 -13.85
CA LEU A 685 1.41 18.12 -13.07
C LEU A 685 0.15 18.46 -13.90
N ASP A 686 0.17 19.56 -14.67
CA ASP A 686 -0.88 19.91 -15.63
C ASP A 686 -1.10 18.80 -16.68
N PHE A 687 -0.02 18.27 -17.27
CA PHE A 687 -0.08 17.15 -18.21
C PHE A 687 -0.62 15.86 -17.56
N PHE A 688 -0.24 15.59 -16.31
CA PHE A 688 -0.76 14.45 -15.52
C PHE A 688 -2.26 14.60 -15.22
N ILE A 689 -2.72 15.77 -14.81
CA ILE A 689 -4.15 16.08 -14.61
C ILE A 689 -4.95 15.89 -15.90
N LYS A 690 -4.48 16.45 -17.02
CA LYS A 690 -5.12 16.26 -18.34
C LYS A 690 -5.22 14.79 -18.73
N CYS A 691 -4.19 13.99 -18.45
CA CYS A 691 -4.22 12.54 -18.62
C CYS A 691 -5.25 11.85 -17.71
N MET A 692 -5.38 12.27 -16.44
CA MET A 692 -6.40 11.76 -15.51
C MET A 692 -7.83 12.16 -15.89
N HIS A 693 -8.02 13.33 -16.48
CA HIS A 693 -9.31 13.79 -17.00
C HIS A 693 -9.68 13.23 -18.38
N GLY A 694 -8.79 12.48 -19.04
CA GLY A 694 -9.04 11.93 -20.39
C GLY A 694 -8.94 12.95 -21.52
N VAL A 695 -8.31 14.10 -21.26
CA VAL A 695 -8.07 15.15 -22.27
C VAL A 695 -6.98 14.64 -23.22
N ASN A 696 -7.37 14.40 -24.47
CA ASN A 696 -6.59 13.77 -25.55
C ASN A 696 -5.06 13.93 -25.48
N ARG A 697 -4.34 12.85 -25.12
CA ARG A 697 -2.86 12.69 -25.27
C ARG A 697 -2.33 13.05 -26.69
N TRP A 698 -3.21 13.13 -27.69
CA TRP A 698 -2.87 13.41 -29.10
C TRP A 698 -2.75 14.89 -29.47
N LEU A 699 -3.42 15.82 -28.77
CA LEU A 699 -3.43 17.23 -29.20
C LEU A 699 -2.08 17.92 -28.97
N ASP A 700 -1.47 17.71 -27.80
CA ASP A 700 -0.19 18.33 -27.44
C ASP A 700 1.01 17.79 -28.25
N ALA A 701 0.91 16.56 -28.75
CA ALA A 701 1.89 16.00 -29.69
C ALA A 701 1.86 16.74 -31.04
N ILE A 702 0.70 17.22 -31.47
CA ILE A 702 0.47 17.90 -32.76
C ILE A 702 0.78 19.40 -32.67
N THR A 703 0.56 20.06 -31.53
CA THR A 703 1.00 21.45 -31.32
C THR A 703 2.52 21.54 -31.21
N THR A 704 3.16 20.61 -30.48
CA THR A 704 4.64 20.59 -30.34
C THR A 704 5.36 20.40 -31.68
N THR A 705 4.82 19.57 -32.59
CA THR A 705 5.39 19.36 -33.93
C THR A 705 5.09 20.47 -34.94
N ARG A 706 4.17 21.40 -34.65
CA ARG A 706 3.82 22.53 -35.55
C ARG A 706 4.57 23.83 -35.27
N LEU A 707 5.38 23.89 -34.20
CA LEU A 707 6.20 25.06 -33.87
C LEU A 707 7.66 24.97 -34.37
N TRP A 708 8.06 23.83 -34.96
CA TRP A 708 9.39 23.64 -35.55
C TRP A 708 9.30 23.08 -36.98
N SER A 709 9.02 23.96 -37.94
CA SER A 709 9.30 23.77 -39.36
C SER A 709 9.53 25.15 -40.00
N PRO A 710 10.66 25.37 -40.70
CA PRO A 710 11.00 26.66 -41.31
C PRO A 710 10.29 26.90 -42.66
#